data_AF-A0A3Q3JJG8-F1
#
_entry.id   AF-A0A3Q3JJG8-F1
#
_cell.length_a   1.000
_cell.length_b   1.000
_cell.length_c   1.000
_cell.angle_alpha   90.00
_cell.angle_beta   90.00
_cell.angle_gamma   90.00
#
_symmetry.space_group_name_H-M   'P 1'
#
loop_
_entity.id
_entity.type
_entity.pdbx_description
1 polymer ?
#
loop_
_entity_poly.entity_id
_entity_poly.type
_entity_poly.pdbx_seq_one_letter_code
_entity_poly.pdbx_strand_id
1 'polypeptide(L)'
;MKLFVSEGNPQCLKVLCALEVTGVQCDVHYVNHEERVVPFLSRPALPALLLPSGRHLFSPNAICRYIFEVNGQESSDLCNQWLEWEATHLQPALAEALHMAVLQGKGSEVSQVLQGPLNFLDQSLNNGNTPYLIGEAVSVADVVLWAALCPVLSDSSLVLGKHKSVKAWFDHVAAMHSCQSAAQKVLQGKGLQGMKSYMQRQPAPQSSQCRDTQPCNSSPAECGEEEGERVVSEEDMNAAALKWSKGLNADPLSKEKQHPILPQEGKRNILVTSALPYVNNVPHLGNIIGCVLSADVFSRYGRLRGWNLLYVCGTDEYGTATENKAREEGMTPQQICDKYHVIHSSIYKWFQIDFDFFGRTTTEKQTEIAQDIFWRLHNHGFLVEDTVEQLRCENCQRFLADRFVEGTCPHCSYPEARGDQCDKCGRLINAVELREPQCKVCRQIPVIRSSKHLFLDLPKLETQLKQWLDTSTSTGHWTANAKQITRSWLRDGLKPRCITRDLQWGTPVPHPDFKEKVFYVWFDAPIGYLSITAKYTDKWEKWWKNPQQVELYNFMAKDNVPFHSVVFPCSLLGAQDNYTLVSHLVATEYLNYEDTKFSKSRGVGVFGDMAMDTDIPSDVWRFYLLYVRPEGQDSAFSWADMAMKNNSELLNNLGNFINRAAMFVTKFFEGCVPAVELQQEDKKLLALVGWELQQYIQLMDKVKIRDALKHILNISRHGNQYIQVNEPWKKIKGVGTERQRAGTVTGVSVNIACLLSVMLLPYMPTVSQTIRDQLHAPQSCVSTMLQGTGTFVCALKAGHRIGTVTPLFQKLETDQIEALKKRFGGQQKTAQNAATVPAPAAPAAEVAMVNGVDPEKAKRLTQAVAEQGDKVRALKAQKAEKAVVTAEVAKLLDLKKQLALAEGKSPEPAPQKGKKK
;
A
#
# COMPACT_ATOMS: atom_id res chain seq x y z
N MET A 1 19.87 28.69 -15.26
CA MET A 1 18.98 27.52 -15.52
C MET A 1 18.73 27.46 -17.01
N LYS A 2 18.51 26.28 -17.59
CA LYS A 2 18.13 26.14 -19.01
C LYS A 2 16.74 25.51 -19.11
N LEU A 3 15.79 26.17 -19.76
CA LEU A 3 14.44 25.67 -20.00
C LEU A 3 14.33 25.22 -21.46
N PHE A 4 14.00 23.95 -21.66
CA PHE A 4 13.75 23.38 -22.97
C PHE A 4 12.24 23.34 -23.24
N VAL A 5 11.82 23.94 -24.35
CA VAL A 5 10.42 24.03 -24.79
C VAL A 5 10.28 23.64 -26.26
N SER A 6 9.07 23.28 -26.67
CA SER A 6 8.75 22.99 -28.08
C SER A 6 7.52 23.78 -28.53
N GLU A 7 7.53 24.26 -29.77
CA GLU A 7 6.41 24.99 -30.37
C GLU A 7 5.14 24.13 -30.44
N GLY A 8 3.96 24.70 -30.19
CA GLY A 8 2.69 23.96 -30.28
C GLY A 8 2.41 22.94 -29.16
N ASN A 9 3.31 22.81 -28.17
CA ASN A 9 3.06 22.01 -26.97
C ASN A 9 2.34 22.85 -25.88
N PRO A 10 1.09 22.54 -25.51
CA PRO A 10 0.32 23.31 -24.53
C PRO A 10 0.95 23.32 -23.14
N GLN A 11 1.72 22.29 -22.77
CA GLN A 11 2.39 22.25 -21.47
C GLN A 11 3.55 23.26 -21.38
N CYS A 12 4.14 23.66 -22.52
CA CYS A 12 5.15 24.71 -22.57
C CYS A 12 4.57 26.10 -22.25
N LEU A 13 3.26 26.32 -22.46
CA LEU A 13 2.60 27.58 -22.13
C LEU A 13 2.65 27.85 -20.63
N LYS A 14 2.43 26.82 -19.79
CA LYS A 14 2.49 26.94 -18.33
C LYS A 14 3.83 27.50 -17.85
N VAL A 15 4.94 26.93 -18.32
CA VAL A 15 6.29 27.27 -17.84
C VAL A 15 6.78 28.60 -18.40
N LEU A 16 6.43 28.94 -19.65
CA LEU A 16 6.77 30.23 -20.24
C LEU A 16 5.97 31.35 -19.58
N CYS A 17 4.68 31.12 -19.30
CA CYS A 17 3.87 32.07 -18.54
C CYS A 17 4.42 32.27 -17.12
N ALA A 18 4.84 31.19 -16.44
CA ALA A 18 5.45 31.31 -15.12
C ALA A 18 6.76 32.12 -15.14
N LEU A 19 7.62 31.92 -16.15
CA LEU A 19 8.84 32.73 -16.32
C LEU A 19 8.51 34.22 -16.54
N GLU A 20 7.52 34.52 -17.38
CA GLU A 20 7.16 35.91 -17.70
C GLU A 20 6.42 36.62 -16.57
N VAL A 21 5.64 35.90 -15.77
CA VAL A 21 4.95 36.46 -14.59
C VAL A 21 5.94 36.75 -13.47
N THR A 22 6.93 35.87 -13.25
CA THR A 22 7.90 36.02 -12.16
C THR A 22 9.13 36.84 -12.54
N GLY A 23 9.42 37.00 -13.83
CA GLY A 23 10.64 37.68 -14.31
C GLY A 23 11.94 36.94 -14.01
N VAL A 24 11.87 35.65 -13.64
CA VAL A 24 13.05 34.84 -13.32
C VAL A 24 13.90 34.63 -14.57
N GLN A 25 15.19 34.97 -14.47
CA GLN A 25 16.16 34.81 -15.56
C GLN A 25 16.42 33.32 -15.83
N CYS A 26 16.00 32.85 -17.01
CA CYS A 26 16.21 31.49 -17.47
C CYS A 26 16.55 31.49 -18.97
N ASP A 27 17.52 30.68 -19.36
CA ASP A 27 17.94 30.54 -20.75
C ASP A 27 16.98 29.56 -21.46
N VAL A 28 16.16 30.06 -22.40
CA VAL A 28 15.09 29.30 -23.05
C VAL A 28 15.55 28.75 -24.40
N HIS A 29 15.52 27.43 -24.53
CA HIS A 29 15.92 26.68 -25.73
C HIS A 29 14.70 26.06 -26.40
N TYR A 30 14.46 26.41 -27.67
CA TYR A 30 13.42 25.79 -28.48
C TYR A 30 13.98 24.56 -29.18
N VAL A 31 13.38 23.41 -28.89
CA VAL A 31 13.81 22.09 -29.35
C VAL A 31 12.67 21.35 -30.06
N ASN A 32 13.01 20.35 -30.86
CA ASN A 32 12.02 19.50 -31.52
C ASN A 32 11.26 18.67 -30.45
N HIS A 33 9.98 18.38 -30.68
CA HIS A 33 9.18 17.48 -29.84
C HIS A 33 9.83 16.11 -29.57
N GLU A 34 10.70 15.63 -30.46
CA GLU A 34 11.37 14.33 -30.37
C GLU A 34 12.73 14.40 -29.68
N GLU A 35 13.22 15.60 -29.36
CA GLU A 35 14.53 15.81 -28.78
C GLU A 35 14.59 15.31 -27.32
N ARG A 36 15.56 14.45 -27.03
CA ARG A 36 15.77 13.89 -25.69
C ARG A 36 16.68 14.80 -24.86
N VAL A 37 16.06 15.82 -24.26
CA VAL A 37 16.76 16.76 -23.36
C VAL A 37 17.00 16.19 -21.96
N VAL A 38 16.20 15.19 -21.54
CA VAL A 38 16.39 14.47 -20.26
C VAL A 38 17.01 13.10 -20.56
N PRO A 39 18.32 12.90 -20.30
CA PRO A 39 19.07 11.76 -20.87
C PRO A 39 18.66 10.39 -20.32
N PHE A 40 18.03 10.34 -19.15
CA PHE A 40 17.62 9.09 -18.48
C PHE A 40 16.16 8.69 -18.74
N LEU A 41 15.39 9.49 -19.50
CA LEU A 41 14.02 9.13 -19.86
C LEU A 41 14.01 8.35 -21.19
N SER A 42 13.18 7.29 -21.24
CA SER A 42 13.01 6.46 -22.43
C SER A 42 12.19 7.14 -23.53
N ARG A 43 11.44 8.20 -23.19
CA ARG A 43 10.65 9.04 -24.10
C ARG A 43 11.00 10.52 -23.92
N PRO A 44 10.90 11.35 -24.97
CA PRO A 44 11.03 12.80 -24.86
C PRO A 44 10.02 13.36 -23.85
N ALA A 45 10.47 14.28 -23.00
CA ALA A 45 9.63 14.97 -22.02
C ALA A 45 9.90 16.47 -22.12
N LEU A 46 8.92 17.22 -22.63
CA LEU A 46 8.96 18.67 -22.77
C LEU A 46 7.66 19.26 -22.20
N PRO A 47 7.73 20.38 -21.45
CA PRO A 47 8.92 21.15 -21.10
C PRO A 47 9.85 20.45 -20.08
N ALA A 48 11.14 20.80 -20.10
CA ALA A 48 12.11 20.36 -19.11
C ALA A 48 13.04 21.50 -18.67
N LEU A 49 13.36 21.59 -17.38
CA LEU A 49 14.25 22.58 -16.79
C LEU A 49 15.51 21.90 -16.25
N LEU A 50 16.67 22.28 -16.78
CA LEU A 50 17.98 21.91 -16.24
C LEU A 50 18.42 22.94 -15.20
N LEU A 51 18.54 22.47 -13.96
CA LEU A 51 19.01 23.26 -12.82
C LEU A 51 20.54 23.38 -12.81
N PRO A 52 21.11 24.40 -12.16
CA PRO A 52 22.58 24.54 -12.02
C PRO A 52 23.25 23.34 -11.35
N SER A 53 22.48 22.59 -10.53
CA SER A 53 22.94 21.35 -9.87
C SER A 53 23.10 20.15 -10.83
N GLY A 54 22.77 20.29 -12.11
CA GLY A 54 22.76 19.18 -13.08
C GLY A 54 21.49 18.32 -13.04
N ARG A 55 20.56 18.60 -12.12
CA ARG A 55 19.26 17.93 -12.03
C ARG A 55 18.25 18.47 -13.04
N HIS A 56 17.37 17.60 -13.51
CA HIS A 56 16.30 17.95 -14.44
C HIS A 56 14.94 17.92 -13.75
N LEU A 57 14.12 18.96 -13.95
CA LEU A 57 12.68 18.94 -13.68
C LEU A 57 11.95 18.79 -15.02
N PHE A 58 11.00 17.88 -15.13
CA PHE A 58 10.28 17.61 -16.38
C PHE A 58 8.75 17.47 -16.15
N SER A 59 8.27 17.94 -14.99
CA SER A 59 6.85 18.14 -14.71
C SER A 59 6.54 19.63 -14.85
N PRO A 60 5.60 20.05 -15.73
CA PRO A 60 5.24 21.45 -15.91
C PRO A 60 4.87 22.14 -14.60
N ASN A 61 4.06 21.49 -13.76
CA ASN A 61 3.60 22.07 -12.48
C ASN A 61 4.77 22.21 -11.49
N ALA A 62 5.69 21.24 -11.45
CA ALA A 62 6.88 21.33 -10.61
C ALA A 62 7.86 22.42 -11.09
N ILE A 63 8.00 22.59 -12.41
CA ILE A 63 8.79 23.67 -13.00
C ILE A 63 8.18 25.03 -12.65
N CYS A 64 6.88 25.21 -12.81
CA CYS A 64 6.19 26.47 -12.46
C CYS A 64 6.34 26.78 -10.97
N ARG A 65 6.13 25.80 -10.09
CA ARG A 65 6.31 25.97 -8.65
C ARG A 65 7.73 26.39 -8.30
N TYR A 66 8.73 25.71 -8.87
CA TYR A 66 10.14 26.06 -8.66
C TYR A 66 10.46 27.48 -9.14
N ILE A 67 9.91 27.92 -10.28
CA ILE A 67 10.09 29.29 -10.79
C ILE A 67 9.51 30.34 -9.81
N PHE A 68 8.32 30.08 -9.26
CA PHE A 68 7.70 30.96 -8.25
C PHE A 68 8.47 30.97 -6.93
N GLU A 69 8.97 29.81 -6.48
CA GLU A 69 9.82 29.71 -5.28
C GLU A 69 11.14 30.47 -5.44
N VAL A 70 11.77 30.42 -6.63
CA VAL A 70 12.97 31.22 -6.94
C VAL A 70 12.69 32.73 -6.89
N ASN A 71 11.46 33.16 -7.16
CA ASN A 71 11.03 34.55 -7.03
C ASN A 71 10.66 34.94 -5.58
N GLY A 72 10.73 34.02 -4.61
CA GLY A 72 10.41 34.27 -3.21
C GLY A 72 8.93 34.11 -2.86
N GLN A 73 8.13 33.52 -3.76
CA GLN A 73 6.74 33.16 -3.49
C GLN A 73 6.65 31.68 -3.11
N GLU A 74 6.54 31.38 -1.81
CA GLU A 74 6.33 30.02 -1.32
C GLU A 74 4.91 29.51 -1.64
N SER A 75 4.77 28.25 -2.05
CA SER A 75 3.46 27.66 -2.34
C SER A 75 2.71 27.32 -1.04
N SER A 76 1.47 27.78 -0.90
CA SER A 76 0.58 27.36 0.18
C SER A 76 0.02 25.95 -0.05
N ASP A 77 -0.52 25.32 1.00
CA ASP A 77 -1.20 24.02 0.90
C ASP A 77 -2.38 24.07 -0.08
N LEU A 78 -3.14 25.16 -0.08
CA LEU A 78 -4.23 25.38 -1.04
C LEU A 78 -3.72 25.45 -2.48
N CYS A 79 -2.52 26.00 -2.69
CA CYS A 79 -1.88 26.02 -3.99
C CYS A 79 -1.52 24.62 -4.48
N ASN A 80 -0.98 23.79 -3.59
CA ASN A 80 -0.66 22.41 -3.91
C ASN A 80 -1.92 21.59 -4.25
N GLN A 81 -3.03 21.82 -3.53
CA GLN A 81 -4.32 21.20 -3.86
C GLN A 81 -4.80 21.56 -5.27
N TRP A 82 -4.64 22.81 -5.69
CA TRP A 82 -5.00 23.22 -7.06
C TRP A 82 -4.08 22.61 -8.13
N LEU A 83 -2.78 22.56 -7.87
CA LEU A 83 -1.82 21.94 -8.80
C LEU A 83 -2.04 20.42 -8.92
N GLU A 84 -2.42 19.75 -7.83
CA GLU A 84 -2.79 18.34 -7.81
C GLU A 84 -4.12 18.11 -8.54
N TRP A 85 -5.14 18.94 -8.26
CA TRP A 85 -6.43 18.86 -8.93
C TRP A 85 -6.30 19.08 -10.44
N GLU A 86 -5.47 20.04 -10.88
CA GLU A 86 -5.21 20.27 -12.29
C GLU A 86 -4.59 19.04 -12.95
N ALA A 87 -3.57 18.45 -12.33
CA ALA A 87 -2.87 17.28 -12.86
C ALA A 87 -3.76 16.02 -12.92
N THR A 88 -4.66 15.86 -11.95
CA THR A 88 -5.46 14.61 -11.78
C THR A 88 -6.85 14.68 -12.38
N HIS A 89 -7.46 15.85 -12.49
CA HIS A 89 -8.84 16.02 -12.96
C HIS A 89 -8.94 16.88 -14.21
N LEU A 90 -8.30 18.06 -14.25
CA LEU A 90 -8.45 18.97 -15.39
C LEU A 90 -7.66 18.49 -16.61
N GLN A 91 -6.42 18.02 -16.42
CA GLN A 91 -5.56 17.66 -17.54
C GLN A 91 -6.04 16.44 -18.35
N PRO A 92 -6.59 15.37 -17.76
CA PRO A 92 -7.22 14.29 -18.53
C PRO A 92 -8.38 14.81 -19.41
N ALA A 93 -9.26 15.64 -18.85
CA ALA A 93 -10.38 16.22 -19.58
C ALA A 93 -9.92 17.17 -20.71
N LEU A 94 -8.84 17.94 -20.47
CA LEU A 94 -8.23 18.79 -21.48
C LEU A 94 -7.55 17.99 -22.60
N ALA A 95 -6.92 16.85 -22.29
CA ALA A 95 -6.35 15.98 -23.30
C ALA A 95 -7.45 15.42 -24.22
N GLU A 96 -8.59 14.97 -23.66
CA GLU A 96 -9.77 14.53 -24.40
C GLU A 96 -10.36 15.67 -25.26
N ALA A 97 -10.58 16.84 -24.66
CA ALA A 97 -11.04 18.05 -25.33
C ALA A 97 -10.16 18.44 -26.54
N LEU A 98 -8.84 18.52 -26.33
CA LEU A 98 -7.89 18.91 -27.38
C LEU A 98 -7.79 17.85 -28.48
N HIS A 99 -7.85 16.57 -28.15
CA HIS A 99 -7.86 15.51 -29.17
C HIS A 99 -9.12 15.58 -30.05
N MET A 100 -10.29 15.78 -29.44
CA MET A 100 -11.55 15.96 -30.19
C MET A 100 -11.52 17.22 -31.06
N ALA A 101 -11.06 18.35 -30.51
CA ALA A 101 -11.06 19.63 -31.22
C ALA A 101 -10.02 19.68 -32.35
N VAL A 102 -8.80 19.22 -32.08
CA VAL A 102 -7.64 19.38 -32.98
C VAL A 102 -7.55 18.24 -34.01
N LEU A 103 -7.84 16.99 -33.62
CA LEU A 103 -7.67 15.83 -34.49
C LEU A 103 -8.96 15.32 -35.11
N GLN A 104 -10.09 15.40 -34.39
CA GLN A 104 -11.38 14.86 -34.85
C GLN A 104 -12.32 15.93 -35.44
N GLY A 105 -12.00 17.22 -35.28
CA GLY A 105 -12.85 18.32 -35.75
C GLY A 105 -14.18 18.46 -34.99
N LYS A 106 -14.31 17.82 -33.82
CA LYS A 106 -15.54 17.80 -33.00
C LYS A 106 -15.56 18.91 -31.96
N GLY A 107 -15.32 20.15 -32.39
CA GLY A 107 -15.23 21.32 -31.48
C GLY A 107 -16.48 21.57 -30.63
N SER A 108 -17.67 21.25 -31.14
CA SER A 108 -18.94 21.44 -30.43
C SER A 108 -19.13 20.52 -29.21
N GLU A 109 -18.49 19.34 -29.21
CA GLU A 109 -18.60 18.33 -28.14
C GLU A 109 -17.63 18.60 -26.98
N VAL A 110 -16.64 19.48 -27.17
CA VAL A 110 -15.64 19.85 -26.15
C VAL A 110 -16.27 20.41 -24.87
N SER A 111 -17.38 21.14 -25.03
CA SER A 111 -18.12 21.73 -23.90
C SER A 111 -18.69 20.70 -22.93
N GLN A 112 -19.00 19.48 -23.40
CA GLN A 112 -19.52 18.40 -22.57
C GLN A 112 -18.42 17.77 -21.72
N VAL A 113 -17.24 17.55 -22.31
CA VAL A 113 -16.09 16.95 -21.60
C VAL A 113 -15.55 17.86 -20.51
N LEU A 114 -15.51 19.18 -20.76
CA LEU A 114 -15.03 20.15 -19.78
C LEU A 114 -16.09 20.58 -18.75
N GLN A 115 -17.34 20.12 -18.88
CA GLN A 115 -18.43 20.58 -18.02
C GLN A 115 -18.18 20.31 -16.52
N GLY A 116 -17.70 19.11 -16.18
CA GLY A 116 -17.41 18.71 -14.80
C GLY A 116 -16.32 19.59 -14.16
N PRO A 117 -15.11 19.66 -14.75
CA PRO A 117 -14.03 20.52 -14.25
C PRO A 117 -14.39 22.01 -14.19
N LEU A 118 -15.11 22.53 -15.19
CA LEU A 118 -15.54 23.93 -15.21
C LEU A 118 -16.60 24.23 -14.13
N ASN A 119 -17.51 23.31 -13.85
CA ASN A 119 -18.47 23.46 -12.73
C ASN A 119 -17.74 23.55 -11.38
N PHE A 120 -16.75 22.68 -11.16
CA PHE A 120 -15.97 22.68 -9.92
C PHE A 120 -15.16 23.99 -9.76
N LEU A 121 -14.54 24.45 -10.84
CA LEU A 121 -13.78 25.70 -10.84
C LEU A 121 -14.70 26.91 -10.59
N ASP A 122 -15.88 26.96 -11.22
CA ASP A 122 -16.86 28.04 -11.03
C ASP A 122 -17.40 28.09 -9.60
N GLN A 123 -17.71 26.93 -9.01
CA GLN A 123 -18.14 26.85 -7.61
C GLN A 123 -17.02 27.32 -6.66
N SER A 124 -15.78 26.95 -6.94
CA SER A 124 -14.64 27.34 -6.11
C SER A 124 -14.38 28.85 -6.17
N LEU A 125 -14.47 29.43 -7.36
CA LEU A 125 -14.34 30.88 -7.57
C LEU A 125 -15.53 31.66 -6.98
N ASN A 126 -16.75 31.10 -7.00
CA ASN A 126 -17.92 31.74 -6.37
C ASN A 126 -17.84 31.81 -4.84
N ASN A 127 -17.14 30.86 -4.21
CA ASN A 127 -16.99 30.81 -2.77
C ASN A 127 -15.86 31.73 -2.26
N GLY A 128 -14.95 32.16 -3.14
CA GLY A 128 -13.86 33.09 -2.83
C GLY A 128 -14.25 34.53 -3.19
N ASN A 129 -14.10 35.46 -2.26
CA ASN A 129 -14.38 36.88 -2.52
C ASN A 129 -13.13 37.63 -3.07
N THR A 130 -12.29 36.92 -3.82
CA THR A 130 -10.95 37.35 -4.25
C THR A 130 -10.80 37.29 -5.77
N PRO A 131 -9.96 38.16 -6.38
CA PRO A 131 -9.78 38.21 -7.83
C PRO A 131 -9.03 37.00 -8.43
N TYR A 132 -8.28 36.26 -7.60
CA TYR A 132 -7.53 35.05 -7.97
C TYR A 132 -7.92 33.85 -7.10
N LEU A 133 -7.47 32.65 -7.48
CA LEU A 133 -7.87 31.39 -6.85
C LEU A 133 -7.52 31.27 -5.36
N ILE A 134 -6.44 31.94 -4.92
CA ILE A 134 -5.89 31.77 -3.57
C ILE A 134 -5.90 33.09 -2.78
N GLY A 135 -6.08 34.24 -3.45
CA GLY A 135 -6.03 35.54 -2.79
C GLY A 135 -6.11 36.72 -3.75
N GLU A 136 -5.57 37.86 -3.30
CA GLU A 136 -5.56 39.14 -4.04
C GLU A 136 -4.43 39.26 -5.08
N ALA A 137 -3.48 38.32 -5.08
CA ALA A 137 -2.35 38.30 -6.01
C ALA A 137 -2.34 37.00 -6.84
N VAL A 138 -1.77 37.09 -8.04
CA VAL A 138 -1.58 35.97 -8.95
C VAL A 138 -0.71 34.90 -8.28
N SER A 139 -1.23 33.69 -8.20
CA SER A 139 -0.49 32.54 -7.70
C SER A 139 -0.02 31.63 -8.84
N VAL A 140 0.88 30.69 -8.52
CA VAL A 140 1.27 29.65 -9.49
C VAL A 140 0.08 28.80 -9.93
N ALA A 141 -0.93 28.61 -9.07
CA ALA A 141 -2.16 27.91 -9.44
C ALA A 141 -2.94 28.68 -10.52
N ASP A 142 -3.06 30.01 -10.40
CA ASP A 142 -3.73 30.83 -11.41
C ASP A 142 -3.05 30.71 -12.77
N VAL A 143 -1.71 30.80 -12.79
CA VAL A 143 -0.92 30.66 -14.01
C VAL A 143 -1.07 29.27 -14.64
N VAL A 144 -0.98 28.20 -13.83
CA VAL A 144 -1.05 26.82 -14.32
C VAL A 144 -2.44 26.50 -14.87
N LEU A 145 -3.51 26.83 -14.14
CA LEU A 145 -4.88 26.56 -14.57
C LEU A 145 -5.27 27.41 -15.79
N TRP A 146 -4.90 28.69 -15.81
CA TRP A 146 -5.16 29.54 -16.96
C TRP A 146 -4.44 29.05 -18.21
N ALA A 147 -3.15 28.73 -18.11
CA ALA A 147 -2.37 28.24 -19.24
C ALA A 147 -2.88 26.89 -19.76
N ALA A 148 -3.40 26.03 -18.88
CA ALA A 148 -4.02 24.76 -19.28
C ALA A 148 -5.32 24.98 -20.06
N LEU A 149 -6.16 25.92 -19.63
CA LEU A 149 -7.45 26.22 -20.24
C LEU A 149 -7.35 27.10 -21.49
N CYS A 150 -6.31 27.92 -21.61
CA CYS A 150 -6.16 28.93 -22.66
C CYS A 150 -6.34 28.38 -24.08
N PRO A 151 -5.71 27.26 -24.49
CA PRO A 151 -5.88 26.74 -25.84
C PRO A 151 -7.33 26.45 -26.24
N VAL A 152 -8.18 26.09 -25.27
CA VAL A 152 -9.57 25.70 -25.52
C VAL A 152 -10.54 26.87 -25.31
N LEU A 153 -10.34 27.68 -24.26
CA LEU A 153 -11.23 28.80 -23.92
C LEU A 153 -10.98 30.06 -24.76
N SER A 154 -9.84 30.15 -25.43
CA SER A 154 -9.57 31.23 -26.39
C SER A 154 -10.22 30.99 -27.76
N ASP A 155 -10.77 29.81 -28.02
CA ASP A 155 -11.55 29.51 -29.23
C ASP A 155 -13.01 29.95 -29.05
N SER A 156 -13.55 30.69 -30.03
CA SER A 156 -14.91 31.26 -30.00
C SER A 156 -16.04 30.22 -30.04
N SER A 157 -15.72 28.95 -30.29
CA SER A 157 -16.68 27.83 -30.31
C SER A 157 -17.12 27.36 -28.92
N LEU A 158 -16.38 27.68 -27.85
CA LEU A 158 -16.76 27.30 -26.47
C LEU A 158 -17.50 28.43 -25.74
N VAL A 159 -18.82 28.30 -25.60
CA VAL A 159 -19.64 29.31 -24.90
C VAL A 159 -19.66 29.04 -23.39
N LEU A 160 -18.85 29.78 -22.61
CA LEU A 160 -18.83 29.78 -21.13
C LEU A 160 -20.11 30.39 -20.48
N GLY A 161 -21.24 30.39 -21.17
CA GLY A 161 -22.44 31.14 -20.78
C GLY A 161 -23.03 30.78 -19.41
N LYS A 162 -22.73 29.58 -18.90
CA LYS A 162 -23.17 29.09 -17.58
C LYS A 162 -22.14 29.30 -16.45
N HIS A 163 -20.88 29.60 -16.77
CA HIS A 163 -19.75 29.69 -15.81
C HIS A 163 -19.21 31.13 -15.75
N LYS A 164 -20.02 32.03 -15.18
CA LYS A 164 -19.73 33.47 -15.18
C LYS A 164 -18.46 33.81 -14.40
N SER A 165 -18.18 33.08 -13.32
CA SER A 165 -17.05 33.35 -12.43
C SER A 165 -15.75 32.82 -13.01
N VAL A 166 -15.80 31.64 -13.66
CA VAL A 166 -14.67 31.16 -14.47
C VAL A 166 -14.35 32.14 -15.59
N LYS A 167 -15.36 32.64 -16.31
CA LYS A 167 -15.13 33.61 -17.39
C LYS A 167 -14.47 34.89 -16.86
N ALA A 168 -14.99 35.47 -15.79
CA ALA A 168 -14.44 36.69 -15.21
C ALA A 168 -12.99 36.51 -14.74
N TRP A 169 -12.68 35.41 -14.05
CA TRP A 169 -11.32 35.07 -13.61
C TRP A 169 -10.39 34.82 -14.82
N PHE A 170 -10.85 34.04 -15.80
CA PHE A 170 -10.04 33.71 -16.98
C PHE A 170 -9.70 34.96 -17.78
N ASP A 171 -10.67 35.85 -18.02
CA ASP A 171 -10.45 37.12 -18.71
C ASP A 171 -9.50 38.04 -17.91
N HIS A 172 -9.58 38.01 -16.58
CA HIS A 172 -8.71 38.78 -15.70
C HIS A 172 -7.24 38.32 -15.78
N VAL A 173 -6.99 37.01 -15.72
CA VAL A 173 -5.64 36.43 -15.87
C VAL A 173 -5.13 36.61 -17.30
N ALA A 174 -6.00 36.46 -18.31
CA ALA A 174 -5.67 36.67 -19.73
C ALA A 174 -5.30 38.12 -20.06
N ALA A 175 -5.74 39.09 -19.27
CA ALA A 175 -5.41 40.51 -19.46
C ALA A 175 -3.94 40.84 -19.10
N MET A 176 -3.24 39.94 -18.40
CA MET A 176 -1.82 40.14 -18.07
C MET A 176 -0.94 40.05 -19.31
N HIS A 177 -0.06 41.04 -19.51
CA HIS A 177 0.88 41.06 -20.63
C HIS A 177 1.75 39.79 -20.69
N SER A 178 2.21 39.29 -19.53
CA SER A 178 3.00 38.05 -19.41
C SER A 178 2.25 36.81 -19.92
N CYS A 179 0.93 36.75 -19.69
CA CYS A 179 0.09 35.66 -20.18
C CYS A 179 -0.10 35.74 -21.71
N GLN A 180 -0.35 36.95 -22.23
CA GLN A 180 -0.53 37.19 -23.67
C GLN A 180 0.73 36.88 -24.47
N SER A 181 1.89 37.36 -24.00
CA SER A 181 3.19 37.11 -24.63
C SER A 181 3.56 35.62 -24.62
N ALA A 182 3.35 34.92 -23.50
CA ALA A 182 3.57 33.47 -23.43
C ALA A 182 2.64 32.69 -24.39
N ALA A 183 1.35 33.06 -24.46
CA ALA A 183 0.39 32.45 -25.39
C ALA A 183 0.81 32.68 -26.85
N GLN A 184 1.27 33.88 -27.20
CA GLN A 184 1.76 34.19 -28.54
C GLN A 184 3.00 33.36 -28.91
N LYS A 185 3.94 33.13 -27.97
CA LYS A 185 5.14 32.33 -28.20
C LYS A 185 4.84 30.85 -28.48
N VAL A 186 3.85 30.28 -27.79
CA VAL A 186 3.52 28.84 -27.94
C VAL A 186 2.53 28.57 -29.06
N LEU A 187 1.49 29.41 -29.17
CA LEU A 187 0.39 29.21 -30.13
C LEU A 187 0.63 29.94 -31.46
N GLN A 188 1.56 30.89 -31.53
CA GLN A 188 1.96 31.64 -32.74
C GLN A 188 0.78 32.26 -33.52
N GLY A 189 -0.33 32.58 -32.85
CA GLY A 189 -1.56 33.06 -33.51
C GLY A 189 -2.29 32.01 -34.37
N LYS A 190 -1.87 30.75 -34.34
CA LYS A 190 -2.48 29.62 -35.08
C LYS A 190 -3.58 28.90 -34.28
N GLY A 191 -3.87 29.34 -33.05
CA GLY A 191 -4.87 28.74 -32.17
C GLY A 191 -4.70 27.23 -32.01
N LEU A 192 -5.81 26.49 -31.99
CA LEU A 192 -5.83 25.03 -31.93
C LEU A 192 -5.07 24.34 -33.07
N GLN A 193 -4.99 24.96 -34.26
CA GLN A 193 -4.27 24.37 -35.41
C GLN A 193 -2.75 24.32 -35.20
N GLY A 194 -2.20 25.25 -34.41
CA GLY A 194 -0.78 25.25 -34.03
C GLY A 194 -0.37 24.04 -33.19
N MET A 195 -1.34 23.34 -32.60
CA MET A 195 -1.12 22.20 -31.70
C MET A 195 -1.23 20.84 -32.40
N LYS A 196 -1.63 20.82 -33.67
CA LYS A 196 -1.91 19.59 -34.43
C LYS A 196 -0.71 18.64 -34.48
N SER A 197 0.48 19.18 -34.73
CA SER A 197 1.74 18.42 -34.75
C SER A 197 2.01 17.73 -33.41
N TYR A 198 1.82 18.45 -32.31
CA TYR A 198 2.01 17.90 -30.97
C TYR A 198 0.93 16.85 -30.64
N MET A 199 -0.34 17.16 -30.91
CA MET A 199 -1.47 16.26 -30.63
C MET A 199 -1.41 14.94 -31.40
N GLN A 200 -0.98 14.94 -32.67
CA GLN A 200 -0.80 13.71 -33.47
C GLN A 200 0.23 12.73 -32.87
N ARG A 201 1.13 13.23 -32.02
CA ARG A 201 2.18 12.43 -31.37
C ARG A 201 1.79 11.98 -29.95
N GLN A 202 0.66 12.47 -29.43
CA GLN A 202 0.14 12.06 -28.13
C GLN A 202 -0.76 10.83 -28.28
N PRO A 203 -0.81 9.92 -27.29
CA PRO A 203 -1.75 8.81 -27.30
C PRO A 203 -3.20 9.33 -27.27
N ALA A 204 -4.11 8.59 -27.91
CA ALA A 204 -5.52 8.91 -27.91
C ALA A 204 -6.09 8.88 -26.48
N PRO A 205 -6.82 9.93 -26.04
CA PRO A 205 -7.54 9.93 -24.78
C PRO A 205 -8.64 8.87 -24.80
N GLN A 206 -8.83 8.19 -23.69
CA GLN A 206 -9.89 7.20 -23.54
C GLN A 206 -11.18 7.90 -23.07
N SER A 207 -12.32 7.62 -23.72
CA SER A 207 -13.52 8.46 -23.61
C SER A 207 -14.19 8.37 -22.24
N SER A 208 -14.44 9.53 -21.62
CA SER A 208 -14.99 9.63 -20.27
C SER A 208 -16.47 10.04 -20.25
N GLN A 209 -17.39 9.11 -20.50
CA GLN A 209 -18.79 9.28 -20.08
C GLN A 209 -19.10 8.39 -18.87
N CYS A 210 -19.16 9.08 -17.72
CA CYS A 210 -19.71 8.64 -16.43
C CYS A 210 -18.84 7.70 -15.56
N ARG A 211 -17.85 8.28 -14.86
CA ARG A 211 -17.39 7.79 -13.55
C ARG A 211 -17.17 8.96 -12.60
N ASP A 212 -17.94 8.98 -11.52
CA ASP A 212 -17.67 9.81 -10.35
C ASP A 212 -16.34 9.41 -9.69
N THR A 213 -15.53 10.44 -9.46
CA THR A 213 -14.46 10.65 -8.45
C THR A 213 -13.52 9.50 -8.01
N GLN A 214 -12.21 9.80 -8.14
CA GLN A 214 -11.03 9.41 -7.32
C GLN A 214 -10.09 8.26 -7.80
N PRO A 215 -8.78 8.29 -7.44
CA PRO A 215 -7.67 8.87 -8.22
C PRO A 215 -6.61 7.85 -8.69
N CYS A 216 -5.87 8.14 -9.76
CA CYS A 216 -4.88 7.23 -10.36
C CYS A 216 -3.42 7.56 -10.02
N ASN A 217 -2.72 6.55 -9.48
CA ASN A 217 -1.26 6.40 -9.56
C ASN A 217 -0.86 5.87 -10.95
N SER A 218 0.23 6.41 -11.47
CA SER A 218 1.00 5.95 -12.63
C SER A 218 1.91 4.78 -12.20
N SER A 219 2.44 3.81 -12.97
CA SER A 219 2.72 3.53 -14.41
C SER A 219 3.02 1.99 -14.52
N PRO A 220 3.66 1.41 -15.57
CA PRO A 220 3.63 1.59 -17.03
C PRO A 220 3.40 0.27 -17.82
N ALA A 221 2.89 0.42 -19.04
CA ALA A 221 3.08 -0.40 -20.25
C ALA A 221 2.79 -1.93 -20.23
N GLU A 222 1.87 -2.26 -21.14
CA GLU A 222 1.45 -3.55 -21.68
C GLU A 222 0.33 -4.30 -20.92
N CYS A 223 -0.79 -4.41 -21.63
CA CYS A 223 -2.06 -5.06 -21.28
C CYS A 223 -2.98 -4.26 -20.34
N GLY A 224 -3.74 -3.34 -20.92
CA GLY A 224 -4.88 -2.69 -20.29
C GLY A 224 -5.73 -2.02 -21.35
N GLU A 225 -6.55 -2.81 -22.05
CA GLU A 225 -7.72 -2.27 -22.75
C GLU A 225 -8.60 -1.59 -21.71
N GLU A 226 -8.92 -0.33 -21.96
CA GLU A 226 -9.85 0.40 -21.13
C GLU A 226 -11.28 -0.10 -21.40
N GLU A 227 -12.12 -0.12 -20.37
CA GLU A 227 -13.52 -0.57 -20.36
C GLU A 227 -14.43 0.25 -21.31
N GLY A 228 -14.19 0.16 -22.61
CA GLY A 228 -15.28 0.08 -23.56
C GLY A 228 -16.04 -1.22 -23.28
N GLU A 229 -17.35 -1.23 -23.47
CA GLU A 229 -18.15 -2.45 -23.37
C GLU A 229 -17.48 -3.51 -24.26
N ARG A 230 -16.85 -4.52 -23.65
CA ARG A 230 -16.09 -5.51 -24.41
C ARG A 230 -17.01 -6.08 -25.48
N VAL A 231 -16.64 -5.89 -26.74
CA VAL A 231 -17.40 -6.41 -27.87
C VAL A 231 -17.21 -7.92 -27.87
N VAL A 232 -18.15 -8.62 -27.24
CA VAL A 232 -18.20 -10.08 -27.23
C VAL A 232 -18.66 -10.52 -28.61
N SER A 233 -17.81 -11.27 -29.32
CA SER A 233 -18.15 -11.82 -30.63
C SER A 233 -19.24 -12.90 -30.52
N GLU A 234 -19.95 -13.18 -31.61
CA GLU A 234 -20.91 -14.30 -31.63
C GLU A 234 -20.23 -15.65 -31.39
N GLU A 235 -18.99 -15.80 -31.84
CA GLU A 235 -18.19 -17.00 -31.60
C GLU A 235 -17.91 -17.18 -30.11
N ASP A 236 -17.50 -16.12 -29.40
CA ASP A 236 -17.28 -16.15 -27.95
C ASP A 236 -18.57 -16.50 -27.19
N MET A 237 -19.70 -15.92 -27.60
CA MET A 237 -21.01 -16.20 -27.01
C MET A 237 -21.42 -17.66 -27.17
N ASN A 238 -21.25 -18.22 -28.35
CA ASN A 238 -21.58 -19.62 -28.63
C ASN A 238 -20.62 -20.58 -27.92
N ALA A 239 -19.33 -20.27 -27.89
CA ALA A 239 -18.34 -21.05 -27.16
C ALA A 239 -18.61 -21.05 -25.65
N ALA A 240 -18.98 -19.90 -25.08
CA ALA A 240 -19.35 -19.79 -23.66
C ALA A 240 -20.62 -20.58 -23.35
N ALA A 241 -21.65 -20.50 -24.20
CA ALA A 241 -22.89 -21.27 -24.03
C ALA A 241 -22.64 -22.79 -24.10
N LEU A 242 -21.77 -23.24 -25.02
CA LEU A 242 -21.38 -24.64 -25.14
C LEU A 242 -20.58 -25.12 -23.92
N LYS A 243 -19.66 -24.30 -23.39
CA LYS A 243 -18.94 -24.60 -22.15
C LYS A 243 -19.89 -24.71 -20.97
N TRP A 244 -20.84 -23.77 -20.88
CA TRP A 244 -21.85 -23.73 -19.82
C TRP A 244 -22.74 -24.98 -19.81
N SER A 245 -23.17 -25.46 -20.98
CA SER A 245 -24.09 -26.60 -21.12
C SER A 245 -23.48 -27.96 -20.77
N LYS A 246 -22.15 -28.09 -20.80
CA LYS A 246 -21.45 -29.32 -20.38
C LYS A 246 -21.69 -29.67 -18.91
N GLY A 247 -21.98 -28.68 -18.06
CA GLY A 247 -22.23 -28.85 -16.64
C GLY A 247 -20.99 -29.33 -15.86
N LEU A 248 -21.22 -29.93 -14.69
CA LEU A 248 -20.14 -30.52 -13.89
C LEU A 248 -19.63 -31.82 -14.52
N ASN A 249 -18.31 -31.99 -14.55
CA ASN A 249 -17.69 -33.27 -14.91
C ASN A 249 -17.89 -34.27 -13.76
N ALA A 250 -18.00 -35.56 -14.09
CA ALA A 250 -18.12 -36.64 -13.11
C ALA A 250 -16.79 -36.99 -12.39
N ASP A 251 -15.76 -36.16 -12.53
CA ASP A 251 -14.41 -36.44 -12.05
C ASP A 251 -14.36 -36.34 -10.50
N PRO A 252 -13.53 -37.15 -9.83
CA PRO A 252 -13.76 -37.52 -8.45
C PRO A 252 -13.58 -36.35 -7.50
N LEU A 253 -14.37 -36.41 -6.44
CA LEU A 253 -14.35 -35.58 -5.22
C LEU A 253 -12.95 -35.06 -4.90
N SER A 254 -12.86 -33.81 -4.43
CA SER A 254 -11.62 -33.28 -3.85
C SER A 254 -11.10 -34.29 -2.82
N LYS A 255 -10.02 -35.00 -3.13
CA LYS A 255 -9.41 -35.92 -2.18
C LYS A 255 -9.00 -35.09 -0.96
N GLU A 256 -9.39 -35.53 0.23
CA GLU A 256 -8.90 -34.94 1.47
C GLU A 256 -7.38 -34.86 1.43
N LYS A 257 -6.82 -33.78 2.02
CA LYS A 257 -5.36 -33.60 2.08
C LYS A 257 -4.76 -34.78 2.83
N GLN A 258 -3.96 -35.59 2.15
CA GLN A 258 -3.21 -36.66 2.78
C GLN A 258 -1.82 -36.13 3.16
N HIS A 259 -1.56 -36.08 4.46
CA HIS A 259 -0.24 -35.71 4.99
C HIS A 259 0.59 -36.99 5.25
N PRO A 260 1.91 -36.99 4.99
CA PRO A 260 2.66 -35.87 4.42
C PRO A 260 2.45 -35.72 2.90
N ILE A 261 2.33 -34.48 2.44
CA ILE A 261 2.26 -34.13 1.02
C ILE A 261 3.69 -34.19 0.48
N LEU A 262 3.91 -35.02 -0.55
CA LEU A 262 5.21 -35.24 -1.19
C LEU A 262 5.12 -34.92 -2.68
N PRO A 263 6.22 -34.51 -3.34
CA PRO A 263 6.25 -34.29 -4.79
C PRO A 263 5.82 -35.53 -5.56
N GLN A 264 5.04 -35.31 -6.61
CA GLN A 264 4.52 -36.34 -7.51
C GLN A 264 5.09 -36.11 -8.90
N GLU A 265 5.70 -37.14 -9.46
CA GLU A 265 6.28 -37.10 -10.80
C GLU A 265 5.20 -36.86 -11.86
N GLY A 266 5.52 -36.07 -12.88
CA GLY A 266 4.57 -35.68 -13.94
C GLY A 266 3.50 -34.67 -13.51
N LYS A 267 3.50 -34.22 -12.25
CA LYS A 267 2.64 -33.13 -11.76
C LYS A 267 3.46 -31.90 -11.41
N ARG A 268 2.78 -30.76 -11.42
CA ARG A 268 3.34 -29.49 -10.92
C ARG A 268 3.40 -29.53 -9.39
N ASN A 269 4.62 -29.49 -8.82
CA ASN A 269 4.84 -29.51 -7.38
C ASN A 269 5.29 -28.13 -6.90
N ILE A 270 4.48 -27.50 -6.05
CA ILE A 270 4.70 -26.14 -5.56
C ILE A 270 5.04 -26.19 -4.07
N LEU A 271 6.20 -25.67 -3.72
CA LEU A 271 6.57 -25.43 -2.34
C LEU A 271 6.36 -23.94 -2.04
N VAL A 272 5.49 -23.65 -1.07
CA VAL A 272 5.24 -22.28 -0.62
C VAL A 272 5.82 -22.10 0.76
N THR A 273 6.58 -21.02 0.95
CA THR A 273 6.94 -20.54 2.28
C THR A 273 6.52 -19.10 2.48
N SER A 274 6.24 -18.77 3.73
CA SER A 274 6.10 -17.40 4.19
C SER A 274 7.26 -17.06 5.12
N ALA A 275 7.74 -15.82 5.07
CA ALA A 275 8.81 -15.38 5.97
C ALA A 275 8.48 -15.70 7.42
N LEU A 276 9.44 -16.33 8.11
CA LEU A 276 9.27 -16.74 9.51
C LEU A 276 9.13 -15.49 10.39
N PRO A 277 7.97 -15.26 11.03
CA PRO A 277 7.84 -14.16 11.98
C PRO A 277 8.77 -14.34 13.19
N TYR A 278 9.44 -13.27 13.58
CA TYR A 278 10.15 -13.20 14.86
C TYR A 278 9.19 -13.42 16.03
N VAL A 279 9.46 -14.45 16.83
CA VAL A 279 8.56 -14.92 17.90
C VAL A 279 8.39 -13.90 19.02
N ASN A 280 9.36 -13.02 19.26
CA ASN A 280 9.37 -12.13 20.41
C ASN A 280 8.39 -10.96 20.32
N ASN A 281 7.62 -10.85 19.23
CA ASN A 281 6.66 -9.77 18.98
C ASN A 281 5.34 -10.30 18.46
N VAL A 282 4.23 -9.75 18.96
CA VAL A 282 2.90 -10.02 18.38
C VAL A 282 2.86 -9.43 16.96
N PRO A 283 2.43 -10.19 15.94
CA PRO A 283 2.39 -9.70 14.57
C PRO A 283 1.26 -8.67 14.41
N HIS A 284 1.53 -7.57 13.72
CA HIS A 284 0.51 -6.60 13.31
C HIS A 284 -0.01 -6.88 11.90
N LEU A 285 -1.07 -6.18 11.49
CA LEU A 285 -1.71 -6.40 10.17
C LEU A 285 -0.72 -6.29 9.00
N GLY A 286 0.28 -5.42 9.12
CA GLY A 286 1.36 -5.28 8.13
C GLY A 286 2.22 -6.53 7.98
N ASN A 287 2.58 -7.22 9.06
CA ASN A 287 3.28 -8.50 8.98
C ASN A 287 2.39 -9.58 8.36
N ILE A 288 1.10 -9.57 8.71
CA ILE A 288 0.13 -10.55 8.22
C ILE A 288 -0.05 -10.43 6.70
N ILE A 289 -0.35 -9.23 6.19
CA ILE A 289 -0.58 -9.02 4.75
C ILE A 289 0.68 -9.23 3.92
N GLY A 290 1.85 -8.80 4.41
CA GLY A 290 3.10 -8.89 3.65
C GLY A 290 3.63 -10.32 3.49
N CYS A 291 3.26 -11.21 4.43
CA CYS A 291 3.79 -12.56 4.48
C CYS A 291 2.66 -13.61 4.44
N VAL A 292 2.10 -13.96 5.59
CA VAL A 292 1.32 -15.20 5.75
C VAL A 292 -0.03 -15.19 5.02
N LEU A 293 -0.70 -14.03 4.96
CA LEU A 293 -1.99 -13.89 4.27
C LEU A 293 -1.83 -13.90 2.75
N SER A 294 -0.78 -13.26 2.23
CA SER A 294 -0.45 -13.32 0.80
C SER A 294 -0.13 -14.75 0.33
N ALA A 295 0.69 -15.47 1.11
CA ALA A 295 1.02 -16.86 0.82
C ALA A 295 -0.18 -17.80 0.95
N ASP A 296 -1.08 -17.57 1.91
CA ASP A 296 -2.30 -18.36 2.08
C ASP A 296 -3.24 -18.26 0.86
N VAL A 297 -3.45 -17.04 0.36
CA VAL A 297 -4.28 -16.81 -0.83
C VAL A 297 -3.72 -17.57 -2.04
N PHE A 298 -2.42 -17.48 -2.27
CA PHE A 298 -1.78 -18.23 -3.37
C PHE A 298 -1.85 -19.75 -3.15
N SER A 299 -1.65 -20.22 -1.91
CA SER A 299 -1.70 -21.65 -1.58
C SER A 299 -3.10 -22.24 -1.79
N ARG A 300 -4.15 -21.53 -1.36
CA ARG A 300 -5.54 -21.91 -1.60
C ARG A 300 -5.86 -21.94 -3.09
N TYR A 301 -5.42 -20.92 -3.82
CA TYR A 301 -5.57 -20.89 -5.28
C TYR A 301 -4.85 -22.06 -5.96
N GLY A 302 -3.60 -22.37 -5.60
CA GLY A 302 -2.86 -23.49 -6.18
C GLY A 302 -3.54 -24.84 -5.93
N ARG A 303 -4.13 -25.03 -4.74
CA ARG A 303 -4.96 -26.21 -4.43
C ARG A 303 -6.22 -26.27 -5.30
N LEU A 304 -6.88 -25.13 -5.54
CA LEU A 304 -8.03 -25.05 -6.47
C LEU A 304 -7.64 -25.40 -7.91
N ARG A 305 -6.43 -25.04 -8.34
CA ARG A 305 -5.87 -25.43 -9.64
C ARG A 305 -5.47 -26.91 -9.73
N GLY A 306 -5.53 -27.65 -8.62
CA GLY A 306 -5.15 -29.06 -8.55
C GLY A 306 -3.64 -29.29 -8.49
N TRP A 307 -2.85 -28.28 -8.13
CA TRP A 307 -1.40 -28.43 -7.96
C TRP A 307 -1.08 -29.25 -6.70
N ASN A 308 0.02 -29.99 -6.75
CA ASN A 308 0.55 -30.64 -5.57
C ASN A 308 1.31 -29.61 -4.74
N LEU A 309 0.68 -29.07 -3.70
CA LEU A 309 1.17 -27.89 -3.00
C LEU A 309 1.44 -28.19 -1.53
N LEU A 310 2.61 -27.79 -1.05
CA LEU A 310 2.99 -27.80 0.37
C LEU A 310 3.26 -26.37 0.84
N TYR A 311 2.48 -25.89 1.82
CA TYR A 311 2.66 -24.57 2.44
C TYR A 311 3.18 -24.69 3.87
N VAL A 312 4.42 -24.26 4.10
CA VAL A 312 5.07 -24.29 5.42
C VAL A 312 5.48 -22.89 5.90
N CYS A 313 5.40 -22.69 7.21
CA CYS A 313 5.94 -21.52 7.90
C CYS A 313 6.26 -21.92 9.35
N GLY A 314 6.69 -20.98 10.18
CA GLY A 314 6.97 -21.20 11.58
C GLY A 314 7.52 -19.95 12.24
N THR A 315 7.89 -20.05 13.51
CA THR A 315 8.47 -18.93 14.25
C THR A 315 10.00 -18.93 14.16
N ASP A 316 10.56 -17.74 13.91
CA ASP A 316 11.99 -17.46 14.08
C ASP A 316 12.23 -17.08 15.55
N GLU A 317 13.05 -17.89 16.24
CA GLU A 317 13.09 -17.92 17.70
C GLU A 317 14.44 -17.56 18.29
N TYR A 318 15.51 -17.58 17.48
CA TYR A 318 16.87 -17.32 17.95
C TYR A 318 17.25 -15.85 17.94
N GLY A 319 18.39 -15.55 18.58
CA GLY A 319 19.03 -14.23 18.52
C GLY A 319 18.77 -13.34 19.74
N THR A 320 19.48 -12.21 19.76
CA THR A 320 19.58 -11.32 20.91
C THR A 320 18.24 -10.70 21.32
N ALA A 321 17.33 -10.49 20.35
CA ALA A 321 16.03 -9.89 20.62
C ALA A 321 15.16 -10.78 21.51
N THR A 322 15.23 -12.11 21.33
CA THR A 322 14.57 -13.10 22.19
C THR A 322 15.17 -13.08 23.60
N GLU A 323 16.50 -13.13 23.74
CA GLU A 323 17.15 -13.08 25.07
C GLU A 323 16.79 -11.82 25.85
N ASN A 324 16.69 -10.67 25.17
CA ASN A 324 16.30 -9.42 25.81
C ASN A 324 14.85 -9.42 26.25
N LYS A 325 13.94 -9.85 25.38
CA LYS A 325 12.52 -9.93 25.70
C LYS A 325 12.26 -10.94 26.83
N ALA A 326 12.98 -12.07 26.82
CA ALA A 326 12.94 -13.06 27.90
C ALA A 326 13.34 -12.42 29.23
N ARG A 327 14.44 -11.66 29.26
CA ARG A 327 14.89 -10.92 30.45
C ARG A 327 13.87 -9.88 30.92
N GLU A 328 13.29 -9.10 30.01
CA GLU A 328 12.26 -8.10 30.31
C GLU A 328 11.01 -8.73 30.95
N GLU A 329 10.65 -9.94 30.54
CA GLU A 329 9.48 -10.66 31.07
C GLU A 329 9.81 -11.62 32.22
N GLY A 330 11.07 -11.68 32.67
CA GLY A 330 11.49 -12.59 33.74
C GLY A 330 11.39 -14.07 33.37
N MET A 331 11.59 -14.41 32.09
CA MET A 331 11.50 -15.76 31.53
C MET A 331 12.83 -16.22 30.92
N THR A 332 12.98 -17.53 30.71
CA THR A 332 14.05 -18.07 29.85
C THR A 332 13.71 -17.86 28.36
N PRO A 333 14.72 -17.85 27.46
CA PRO A 333 14.47 -17.78 26.02
C PRO A 333 13.49 -18.85 25.49
N GLN A 334 13.62 -20.11 25.94
CA GLN A 334 12.69 -21.17 25.55
C GLN A 334 11.24 -20.87 25.98
N GLN A 335 11.04 -20.45 27.25
CA GLN A 335 9.70 -20.15 27.77
C GLN A 335 9.03 -19.00 27.01
N ILE A 336 9.76 -17.94 26.66
CA ILE A 336 9.17 -16.85 25.88
C ILE A 336 8.84 -17.29 24.45
N CYS A 337 9.70 -18.09 23.83
CA CYS A 337 9.43 -18.66 22.52
C CYS A 337 8.18 -19.55 22.54
N ASP A 338 8.04 -20.42 23.54
CA ASP A 338 6.87 -21.30 23.71
C ASP A 338 5.58 -20.50 23.85
N LYS A 339 5.60 -19.48 24.72
CA LYS A 339 4.48 -18.57 24.94
C LYS A 339 4.04 -17.89 23.63
N TYR A 340 4.98 -17.29 22.92
CA TYR A 340 4.65 -16.49 21.74
C TYR A 340 4.38 -17.35 20.50
N HIS A 341 4.99 -18.53 20.35
CA HIS A 341 4.64 -19.47 19.28
C HIS A 341 3.14 -19.81 19.31
N VAL A 342 2.58 -20.06 20.51
CA VAL A 342 1.14 -20.28 20.69
C VAL A 342 0.32 -19.05 20.31
N ILE A 343 0.78 -17.84 20.65
CA ILE A 343 0.11 -16.58 20.27
C ILE A 343 0.07 -16.44 18.75
N HIS A 344 1.20 -16.61 18.06
CA HIS A 344 1.28 -16.58 16.60
C HIS A 344 0.35 -17.61 15.96
N SER A 345 0.42 -18.87 16.41
CA SER A 345 -0.43 -19.94 15.89
C SER A 345 -1.92 -19.63 16.07
N SER A 346 -2.31 -19.04 17.21
CA SER A 346 -3.71 -18.68 17.50
C SER A 346 -4.20 -17.55 16.58
N ILE A 347 -3.39 -16.51 16.40
CA ILE A 347 -3.69 -15.40 15.48
C ILE A 347 -3.85 -15.91 14.04
N TYR A 348 -2.90 -16.71 13.56
CA TYR A 348 -2.95 -17.21 12.19
C TYR A 348 -4.11 -18.18 11.96
N LYS A 349 -4.47 -18.97 12.97
CA LYS A 349 -5.69 -19.79 12.93
C LYS A 349 -6.95 -18.94 12.83
N TRP A 350 -7.05 -17.84 13.59
CA TRP A 350 -8.22 -16.94 13.52
C TRP A 350 -8.31 -16.20 12.18
N PHE A 351 -7.17 -15.78 11.62
CA PHE A 351 -7.06 -15.27 10.24
C PHE A 351 -7.26 -16.35 9.17
N GLN A 352 -7.52 -17.60 9.56
CA GLN A 352 -7.76 -18.74 8.68
C GLN A 352 -6.60 -19.00 7.71
N ILE A 353 -5.35 -18.87 8.19
CA ILE A 353 -4.17 -19.24 7.42
C ILE A 353 -4.04 -20.77 7.41
N ASP A 354 -4.09 -21.37 6.22
CA ASP A 354 -4.13 -22.83 6.01
C ASP A 354 -2.74 -23.37 5.66
N PHE A 355 -1.84 -23.26 6.65
CA PHE A 355 -0.55 -23.94 6.63
C PHE A 355 -0.75 -25.46 6.62
N ASP A 356 0.03 -26.17 5.82
CA ASP A 356 0.09 -27.64 5.92
C ASP A 356 0.96 -28.07 7.12
N PHE A 357 1.90 -27.21 7.53
CA PHE A 357 2.65 -27.34 8.79
C PHE A 357 3.18 -25.97 9.27
N PHE A 358 2.96 -25.64 10.55
CA PHE A 358 3.50 -24.45 11.20
C PHE A 358 4.48 -24.86 12.29
N GLY A 359 5.78 -24.71 12.02
CA GLY A 359 6.86 -25.23 12.86
C GLY A 359 7.63 -24.16 13.65
N ARG A 360 8.86 -24.51 14.04
CA ARG A 360 9.73 -23.71 14.91
C ARG A 360 11.19 -23.89 14.49
N THR A 361 12.01 -22.87 14.71
CA THR A 361 13.47 -22.93 14.45
C THR A 361 14.26 -23.55 15.61
N THR A 362 13.71 -23.61 16.82
CA THR A 362 14.36 -24.19 18.01
C THR A 362 14.21 -25.71 18.09
N THR A 363 14.74 -26.43 17.10
CA THR A 363 14.63 -27.90 17.04
C THR A 363 15.97 -28.58 16.79
N GLU A 364 16.08 -29.86 17.15
CA GLU A 364 17.25 -30.68 16.83
C GLU A 364 17.50 -30.75 15.31
N LYS A 365 16.44 -30.82 14.50
CA LYS A 365 16.55 -30.82 13.03
C LYS A 365 17.09 -29.51 12.48
N GLN A 366 16.81 -28.36 13.11
CA GLN A 366 17.48 -27.10 12.75
C GLN A 366 18.98 -27.22 12.96
N THR A 367 19.39 -27.74 14.13
CA THR A 367 20.81 -27.88 14.46
C THR A 367 21.51 -28.81 13.49
N GLU A 368 20.94 -29.99 13.24
CA GLU A 368 21.47 -30.98 12.29
C GLU A 368 21.68 -30.38 10.88
N ILE A 369 20.65 -29.76 10.31
CA ILE A 369 20.69 -29.27 8.92
C ILE A 369 21.58 -28.03 8.79
N ALA A 370 21.53 -27.11 9.77
CA ALA A 370 22.39 -25.93 9.75
C ALA A 370 23.87 -26.30 9.87
N GLN A 371 24.19 -27.30 10.70
CA GLN A 371 25.55 -27.82 10.85
C GLN A 371 26.02 -28.58 9.61
N ASP A 372 25.16 -29.35 8.93
CA ASP A 372 25.49 -29.99 7.65
C ASP A 372 25.83 -28.95 6.57
N ILE A 373 24.98 -27.93 6.38
CA ILE A 373 25.23 -26.84 5.42
C ILE A 373 26.53 -26.11 5.77
N PHE A 374 26.76 -25.81 7.05
CA PHE A 374 28.02 -25.21 7.51
C PHE A 374 29.23 -26.05 7.13
N TRP A 375 29.22 -27.36 7.41
CA TRP A 375 30.37 -28.22 7.12
C TRP A 375 30.64 -28.36 5.63
N ARG A 376 29.61 -28.40 4.79
CA ARG A 376 29.78 -28.39 3.33
C ARG A 376 30.43 -27.09 2.85
N LEU A 377 29.94 -25.94 3.33
CA LEU A 377 30.54 -24.64 3.01
C LEU A 377 31.99 -24.54 3.48
N HIS A 378 32.29 -25.06 4.69
CA HIS A 378 33.63 -25.11 5.24
C HIS A 378 34.56 -25.97 4.35
N ASN A 379 34.13 -27.20 4.03
CA ASN A 379 34.92 -28.16 3.26
C ASN A 379 35.18 -27.70 1.81
N HIS A 380 34.27 -26.90 1.25
CA HIS A 380 34.44 -26.28 -0.07
C HIS A 380 35.20 -24.93 -0.03
N GLY A 381 35.68 -24.48 1.13
CA GLY A 381 36.50 -23.27 1.24
C GLY A 381 35.73 -21.95 1.05
N PHE A 382 34.44 -21.95 1.37
CA PHE A 382 33.57 -20.76 1.33
C PHE A 382 33.43 -20.04 2.67
N LEU A 383 34.09 -20.53 3.72
CA LEU A 383 34.15 -19.87 5.02
C LEU A 383 35.54 -19.31 5.26
N VAL A 384 35.60 -18.11 5.82
CA VAL A 384 36.84 -17.46 6.25
C VAL A 384 36.75 -17.09 7.73
N GLU A 385 37.87 -17.19 8.43
CA GLU A 385 38.00 -16.75 9.81
C GLU A 385 38.60 -15.34 9.85
N ASP A 386 38.01 -14.48 10.67
CA ASP A 386 38.59 -13.18 11.00
C ASP A 386 38.32 -12.85 12.47
N THR A 387 39.10 -11.93 13.03
CA THR A 387 38.99 -11.52 14.43
C THR A 387 38.37 -10.13 14.52
N VAL A 388 37.33 -10.00 15.33
CA VAL A 388 36.66 -8.71 15.57
C VAL A 388 36.95 -8.24 16.99
N GLU A 389 37.38 -6.99 17.12
CA GLU A 389 37.50 -6.36 18.44
C GLU A 389 36.13 -5.93 18.95
N GLN A 390 35.78 -6.39 20.14
CA GLN A 390 34.49 -6.11 20.76
C GLN A 390 34.66 -5.81 22.24
N LEU A 391 33.74 -5.01 22.78
CA LEU A 391 33.68 -4.75 24.21
C LEU A 391 33.05 -5.94 24.93
N ARG A 392 33.77 -6.54 25.88
CA ARG A 392 33.29 -7.61 26.77
C ARG A 392 33.10 -7.06 28.18
N CYS A 393 31.91 -7.27 28.74
CA CYS A 393 31.68 -7.01 30.16
C CYS A 393 32.05 -8.26 30.96
N GLU A 394 33.09 -8.18 31.78
CA GLU A 394 33.54 -9.30 32.62
C GLU A 394 32.54 -9.63 33.74
N ASN A 395 31.79 -8.64 34.24
CA ASN A 395 30.74 -8.90 35.23
C ASN A 395 29.51 -9.59 34.63
N CYS A 396 29.07 -9.18 33.43
CA CYS A 396 27.96 -9.84 32.73
C CYS A 396 28.41 -11.09 31.94
N GLN A 397 29.72 -11.41 31.95
CA GLN A 397 30.33 -12.52 31.21
C GLN A 397 29.89 -12.62 29.74
N ARG A 398 29.80 -11.48 29.04
CA ARG A 398 29.34 -11.43 27.64
C ARG A 398 29.93 -10.28 26.86
N PHE A 399 29.98 -10.44 25.54
CA PHE A 399 30.22 -9.34 24.62
C PHE A 399 29.00 -8.40 24.56
N LEU A 400 29.26 -7.11 24.43
CA LEU A 400 28.24 -6.07 24.41
C LEU A 400 27.96 -5.64 22.98
N ALA A 401 26.72 -5.75 22.56
CA ALA A 401 26.24 -5.04 21.37
C ALA A 401 26.22 -3.52 21.63
N ASP A 402 26.36 -2.72 20.58
CA ASP A 402 26.42 -1.24 20.63
C ASP A 402 25.34 -0.60 21.50
N ARG A 403 24.11 -1.13 21.45
CA ARG A 403 22.97 -0.67 22.26
C ARG A 403 23.14 -0.85 23.77
N PHE A 404 24.02 -1.74 24.20
CA PHE A 404 24.38 -2.01 25.60
C PHE A 404 25.66 -1.33 26.04
N VAL A 405 26.23 -0.50 25.17
CA VAL A 405 27.40 0.33 25.45
C VAL A 405 26.98 1.79 25.45
N GLU A 406 27.37 2.49 26.51
CA GLU A 406 27.29 3.94 26.66
C GLU A 406 28.71 4.44 26.95
N GLY A 407 29.07 5.65 26.55
CA GLY A 407 30.37 6.22 26.89
C GLY A 407 30.58 7.62 26.31
N THR A 408 31.75 8.17 26.55
CA THR A 408 32.10 9.51 26.07
C THR A 408 32.48 9.48 24.59
N CYS A 409 31.79 10.29 23.78
CA CYS A 409 32.05 10.44 22.34
C CYS A 409 33.50 10.89 22.10
N PRO A 410 34.28 10.19 21.25
CA PRO A 410 35.68 10.55 20.98
C PRO A 410 35.84 11.85 20.17
N HIS A 411 34.74 12.38 19.62
CA HIS A 411 34.77 13.54 18.71
C HIS A 411 34.22 14.84 19.31
N CYS A 412 33.13 14.78 20.08
CA CYS A 412 32.51 15.97 20.67
C CYS A 412 32.43 15.93 22.19
N SER A 413 33.04 14.92 22.81
CA SER A 413 33.08 14.71 24.27
C SER A 413 31.71 14.63 24.94
N TYR A 414 30.67 14.23 24.20
CA TYR A 414 29.35 13.93 24.77
C TYR A 414 29.42 12.68 25.66
N PRO A 415 29.10 12.75 26.96
CA PRO A 415 29.37 11.66 27.91
C PRO A 415 28.47 10.42 27.77
N GLU A 416 27.34 10.55 27.06
CA GLU A 416 26.31 9.51 26.95
C GLU A 416 26.12 9.04 25.49
N ALA A 417 27.20 9.02 24.71
CA ALA A 417 27.15 8.48 23.36
C ALA A 417 26.90 6.96 23.38
N ARG A 418 26.12 6.48 22.39
CA ARG A 418 25.84 5.06 22.21
C ARG A 418 26.97 4.41 21.41
N GLY A 419 27.09 3.08 21.49
CA GLY A 419 28.13 2.34 20.77
C GLY A 419 28.08 2.43 19.25
N ASP A 420 26.96 2.83 18.67
CA ASP A 420 26.72 2.92 17.23
C ASP A 420 26.72 4.37 16.72
N GLN A 421 26.30 5.32 17.56
CA GLN A 421 26.09 6.70 17.18
C GLN A 421 26.13 7.64 18.39
N CYS A 422 26.74 8.81 18.21
CA CYS A 422 26.62 9.91 19.16
C CYS A 422 25.40 10.77 18.83
N ASP A 423 24.41 10.83 19.73
CA ASP A 423 23.17 11.58 19.52
C ASP A 423 23.38 13.11 19.52
N LYS A 424 24.49 13.61 20.09
CA LYS A 424 24.82 15.05 20.11
C LYS A 424 25.39 15.56 18.79
N CYS A 425 26.35 14.84 18.19
CA CYS A 425 27.00 15.27 16.95
C CYS A 425 26.57 14.48 15.71
N GLY A 426 25.69 13.47 15.89
CA GLY A 426 25.14 12.64 14.83
C GLY A 426 26.12 11.62 14.21
N ARG A 427 27.39 11.63 14.61
CA ARG A 427 28.44 10.79 14.00
C ARG A 427 28.26 9.32 14.37
N LEU A 428 28.34 8.45 13.37
CA LEU A 428 28.45 7.00 13.55
C LEU A 428 29.85 6.68 14.05
N ILE A 429 29.94 5.81 15.05
CA ILE A 429 31.18 5.40 15.72
C ILE A 429 31.11 3.90 15.97
N ASN A 430 32.26 3.25 16.14
CA ASN A 430 32.29 1.88 16.65
C ASN A 430 32.37 1.90 18.17
N ALA A 431 31.74 0.93 18.85
CA ALA A 431 31.67 0.93 20.31
C ALA A 431 33.05 0.92 20.99
N VAL A 432 34.05 0.29 20.36
CA VAL A 432 35.45 0.27 20.82
C VAL A 432 36.15 1.64 20.78
N GLU A 433 35.61 2.60 20.04
CA GLU A 433 36.14 3.97 19.92
C GLU A 433 35.63 4.90 21.05
N LEU A 434 34.63 4.46 21.83
CA LEU A 434 34.12 5.23 22.96
C LEU A 434 35.18 5.38 24.05
N ARG A 435 35.31 6.59 24.59
CA ARG A 435 36.12 6.85 25.78
C ARG A 435 35.29 6.48 27.01
N GLU A 436 35.91 5.84 27.99
CA GLU A 436 35.23 5.41 29.22
C GLU A 436 33.93 4.63 28.94
N PRO A 437 33.99 3.56 28.13
CA PRO A 437 32.78 2.79 27.84
C PRO A 437 32.22 2.19 29.13
N GLN A 438 30.91 2.08 29.20
CA GLN A 438 30.17 1.49 30.31
C GLN A 438 29.12 0.53 29.78
N CYS A 439 28.96 -0.59 30.48
CA CYS A 439 27.87 -1.51 30.22
C CYS A 439 26.55 -0.91 30.73
N LYS A 440 25.54 -0.72 29.86
CA LYS A 440 24.22 -0.23 30.29
C LYS A 440 23.51 -1.14 31.30
N VAL A 441 23.92 -2.41 31.39
CA VAL A 441 23.26 -3.40 32.26
C VAL A 441 23.78 -3.35 33.69
N CYS A 442 25.10 -3.39 33.89
CA CYS A 442 25.69 -3.44 35.24
C CYS A 442 26.55 -2.22 35.57
N ARG A 443 26.63 -1.22 34.68
CA ARG A 443 27.42 0.02 34.82
C ARG A 443 28.93 -0.16 35.00
N GLN A 444 29.45 -1.37 34.81
CA GLN A 444 30.88 -1.67 34.85
C GLN A 444 31.55 -1.33 33.52
N ILE A 445 32.85 -1.01 33.59
CA ILE A 445 33.69 -0.71 32.43
C ILE A 445 33.97 -2.02 31.67
N PRO A 446 33.54 -2.15 30.40
CA PRO A 446 33.88 -3.30 29.58
C PRO A 446 35.32 -3.19 29.05
N VAL A 447 35.93 -4.34 28.78
CA VAL A 447 37.28 -4.46 28.24
C VAL A 447 37.22 -4.82 26.76
N ILE A 448 38.13 -4.28 25.96
CA ILE A 448 38.28 -4.71 24.56
C ILE A 448 38.86 -6.12 24.57
N ARG A 449 38.18 -7.04 23.88
CA ARG A 449 38.63 -8.41 23.66
C ARG A 449 38.46 -8.74 22.19
N SER A 450 39.49 -9.35 21.63
CA SER A 450 39.47 -9.87 20.27
C SER A 450 38.69 -11.19 20.26
N SER A 451 37.70 -11.29 19.38
CA SER A 451 36.77 -12.42 19.28
C SER A 451 36.85 -13.02 17.88
N LYS A 452 37.20 -14.31 17.77
CA LYS A 452 37.22 -15.01 16.47
C LYS A 452 35.79 -15.16 15.92
N HIS A 453 35.62 -14.94 14.63
CA HIS A 453 34.35 -15.09 13.92
C HIS A 453 34.54 -15.79 12.57
N LEU A 454 33.55 -16.59 12.20
CA LEU A 454 33.42 -17.16 10.86
C LEU A 454 32.57 -16.25 9.97
N PHE A 455 32.97 -16.13 8.72
CA PHE A 455 32.31 -15.35 7.69
C PHE A 455 32.03 -16.22 6.46
N LEU A 456 30.82 -16.09 5.90
CA LEU A 456 30.50 -16.64 4.59
C LEU A 456 31.11 -15.73 3.52
N ASP A 457 32.02 -16.29 2.72
CA ASP A 457 32.73 -15.61 1.63
C ASP A 457 31.81 -15.47 0.40
N LEU A 458 30.83 -14.57 0.50
CA LEU A 458 29.93 -14.24 -0.60
C LEU A 458 30.63 -13.82 -1.91
N PRO A 459 31.77 -13.07 -1.90
CA PRO A 459 32.51 -12.78 -3.11
C PRO A 459 32.84 -14.02 -3.97
N LYS A 460 33.28 -15.13 -3.35
CA LYS A 460 33.61 -16.38 -4.06
C LYS A 460 32.38 -17.03 -4.72
N LEU A 461 31.19 -16.80 -4.16
CA LEU A 461 29.93 -17.38 -4.62
C LEU A 461 29.19 -16.49 -5.62
N GLU A 462 29.63 -15.24 -5.80
CA GLU A 462 28.93 -14.21 -6.58
C GLU A 462 28.69 -14.64 -8.04
N THR A 463 29.65 -15.31 -8.68
CA THR A 463 29.50 -15.79 -10.07
C THR A 463 28.40 -16.84 -10.19
N GLN A 464 28.37 -17.83 -9.30
CA GLN A 464 27.35 -18.88 -9.32
C GLN A 464 25.97 -18.30 -9.00
N LEU A 465 25.92 -17.36 -8.05
CA LEU A 465 24.69 -16.64 -7.71
C LEU A 465 24.13 -15.88 -8.91
N LYS A 466 24.98 -15.15 -9.66
CA LYS A 466 24.56 -14.40 -10.85
C LYS A 466 23.96 -15.33 -11.91
N GLN A 467 24.63 -16.45 -12.20
CA GLN A 467 24.13 -17.45 -13.17
C GLN A 467 22.74 -17.99 -12.78
N TRP A 468 22.56 -18.31 -11.50
CA TRP A 468 21.25 -18.74 -11.00
C TRP A 468 20.20 -17.62 -11.07
N LEU A 469 20.55 -16.39 -10.66
CA LEU A 469 19.64 -15.24 -10.70
C LEU A 469 19.18 -14.88 -12.11
N ASP A 470 20.07 -14.94 -13.10
CA ASP A 470 19.71 -14.67 -14.50
C ASP A 470 18.67 -15.67 -15.01
N THR A 471 18.78 -16.95 -14.59
CA THR A 471 17.82 -18.00 -14.93
C THR A 471 16.51 -17.84 -14.14
N SER A 472 16.59 -17.68 -12.81
CA SER A 472 15.42 -17.61 -11.93
C SER A 472 14.58 -16.33 -12.16
N THR A 473 15.21 -15.19 -12.42
CA THR A 473 14.49 -13.92 -12.62
C THR A 473 13.92 -13.74 -14.03
N SER A 474 14.41 -14.49 -15.02
CA SER A 474 13.88 -14.49 -16.39
C SER A 474 12.71 -15.46 -16.56
N THR A 475 12.79 -16.63 -15.93
CA THR A 475 11.73 -17.66 -15.97
C THR A 475 10.67 -17.45 -14.87
N GLY A 476 11.08 -16.92 -13.73
CA GLY A 476 10.24 -16.72 -12.56
C GLY A 476 9.55 -15.35 -12.49
N HIS A 477 8.35 -15.34 -11.91
CA HIS A 477 7.55 -14.15 -11.59
C HIS A 477 7.99 -13.45 -10.29
N TRP A 478 9.26 -13.04 -10.20
CA TRP A 478 9.72 -12.22 -9.07
C TRP A 478 9.10 -10.82 -9.14
N THR A 479 8.77 -10.25 -7.97
CA THR A 479 8.28 -8.87 -7.88
C THR A 479 9.37 -7.86 -8.28
N ALA A 480 8.94 -6.72 -8.82
CA ALA A 480 9.87 -5.71 -9.36
C ALA A 480 10.83 -5.15 -8.29
N ASN A 481 10.31 -4.88 -7.09
CA ASN A 481 11.09 -4.45 -5.93
C ASN A 481 12.15 -5.49 -5.53
N ALA A 482 11.81 -6.78 -5.49
CA ALA A 482 12.74 -7.86 -5.19
C ALA A 482 13.89 -7.93 -6.20
N LYS A 483 13.58 -7.82 -7.50
CA LYS A 483 14.61 -7.75 -8.57
C LYS A 483 15.51 -6.53 -8.38
N GLN A 484 14.94 -5.36 -8.09
CA GLN A 484 15.69 -4.11 -7.93
C GLN A 484 16.63 -4.14 -6.71
N ILE A 485 16.14 -4.60 -5.55
CA ILE A 485 16.94 -4.73 -4.32
C ILE A 485 18.10 -5.69 -4.56
N THR A 486 17.84 -6.85 -5.16
CA THR A 486 18.87 -7.87 -5.46
C THR A 486 19.93 -7.32 -6.41
N ARG A 487 19.53 -6.63 -7.48
CA ARG A 487 20.48 -5.99 -8.42
C ARG A 487 21.32 -4.91 -7.75
N SER A 488 20.76 -4.14 -6.81
CA SER A 488 21.53 -3.15 -6.06
C SER A 488 22.64 -3.82 -5.24
N TRP A 489 22.32 -4.90 -4.54
CA TRP A 489 23.30 -5.66 -3.75
C TRP A 489 24.43 -6.24 -4.61
N LEU A 490 24.12 -6.76 -5.79
CA LEU A 490 25.13 -7.26 -6.72
C LEU A 490 25.99 -6.15 -7.32
N ARG A 491 25.40 -5.01 -7.67
CA ARG A 491 26.12 -3.87 -8.23
C ARG A 491 27.15 -3.31 -7.25
N ASP A 492 26.81 -3.27 -5.97
CA ASP A 492 27.68 -2.72 -4.92
C ASP A 492 28.83 -3.69 -4.53
N GLY A 493 28.82 -4.92 -5.06
CA GLY A 493 29.77 -5.99 -4.79
C GLY A 493 29.46 -6.72 -3.48
N LEU A 494 29.42 -8.05 -3.53
CA LEU A 494 29.18 -8.84 -2.33
C LEU A 494 30.40 -8.80 -1.42
N LYS A 495 30.17 -8.79 -0.10
CA LYS A 495 31.23 -8.76 0.94
C LYS A 495 31.08 -9.98 1.84
N PRO A 496 32.17 -10.49 2.44
CA PRO A 496 32.06 -11.53 3.45
C PRO A 496 31.09 -11.12 4.57
N ARG A 497 30.23 -12.03 5.01
CA ARG A 497 29.23 -11.77 6.07
C ARG A 497 29.47 -12.67 7.26
N CYS A 498 29.59 -12.07 8.44
CA CYS A 498 29.79 -12.81 9.68
C CYS A 498 28.57 -13.68 10.01
N ILE A 499 28.77 -14.99 10.10
CA ILE A 499 27.74 -16.00 10.36
C ILE A 499 27.76 -16.52 11.79
N THR A 500 28.56 -15.94 12.69
CA THR A 500 28.67 -16.37 14.10
C THR A 500 28.40 -15.21 15.05
N ARG A 501 27.88 -15.50 16.24
CA ARG A 501 27.63 -14.51 17.30
C ARG A 501 28.00 -15.07 18.66
N ASP A 502 28.46 -14.18 19.53
CA ASP A 502 28.69 -14.44 20.95
C ASP A 502 27.37 -14.35 21.74
N LEU A 503 26.49 -15.30 21.49
CA LEU A 503 25.20 -15.45 22.17
C LEU A 503 25.09 -16.87 22.72
N GLN A 504 24.21 -17.04 23.71
CA GLN A 504 23.89 -18.35 24.26
C GLN A 504 22.67 -18.96 23.55
N TRP A 505 21.72 -18.12 23.13
CA TRP A 505 20.49 -18.55 22.46
C TRP A 505 20.61 -18.54 20.92
N GLY A 506 21.00 -19.68 20.36
CA GLY A 506 21.16 -19.90 18.92
C GLY A 506 21.58 -21.33 18.60
N THR A 507 21.64 -21.66 17.31
CA THR A 507 22.19 -22.95 16.87
C THR A 507 23.71 -23.01 17.14
N PRO A 508 24.23 -24.01 17.86
CA PRO A 508 25.65 -24.07 18.19
C PRO A 508 26.54 -24.31 16.97
N VAL A 509 27.69 -23.65 16.93
CA VAL A 509 28.68 -23.83 15.86
C VAL A 509 29.47 -25.12 16.12
N PRO A 510 29.53 -26.08 15.19
CA PRO A 510 30.13 -27.39 15.43
C PRO A 510 31.66 -27.35 15.26
N HIS A 511 32.35 -26.32 15.76
CA HIS A 511 33.79 -26.16 15.61
C HIS A 511 34.48 -25.96 16.97
N PRO A 512 35.61 -26.65 17.27
CA PRO A 512 36.26 -26.58 18.58
C PRO A 512 36.59 -25.15 19.07
N ASP A 513 36.99 -24.27 18.15
CA ASP A 513 37.32 -22.87 18.44
C ASP A 513 36.09 -21.98 18.72
N PHE A 514 34.87 -22.49 18.49
CA PHE A 514 33.62 -21.73 18.54
C PHE A 514 32.59 -22.30 19.53
N LYS A 515 33.03 -23.09 20.54
CA LYS A 515 32.15 -23.77 21.52
C LYS A 515 31.18 -22.86 22.27
N GLU A 516 31.57 -21.61 22.53
CA GLU A 516 30.74 -20.62 23.23
C GLU A 516 29.99 -19.66 22.28
N LYS A 517 29.90 -20.03 20.99
CA LYS A 517 29.28 -19.22 19.95
C LYS A 517 28.16 -19.99 19.26
N VAL A 518 27.23 -19.22 18.74
CA VAL A 518 26.11 -19.72 17.95
C VAL A 518 26.15 -19.13 16.54
N PHE A 519 25.46 -19.76 15.62
CA PHE A 519 25.21 -19.16 14.30
C PHE A 519 24.41 -17.87 14.45
N TYR A 520 24.73 -16.92 13.57
CA TYR A 520 23.97 -15.69 13.46
C TYR A 520 22.61 -16.01 12.85
N VAL A 521 21.53 -15.53 13.48
CA VAL A 521 20.14 -15.80 13.06
C VAL A 521 19.88 -15.56 11.57
N TRP A 522 20.51 -14.55 10.95
CA TRP A 522 20.31 -14.27 9.53
C TRP A 522 21.04 -15.22 8.57
N PHE A 523 21.91 -16.10 9.09
CA PHE A 523 22.46 -17.23 8.35
C PHE A 523 21.53 -18.45 8.42
N ASP A 524 21.03 -18.81 9.62
CA ASP A 524 20.31 -20.07 9.81
C ASP A 524 18.77 -19.94 9.88
N ALA A 525 18.20 -18.75 10.03
CA ALA A 525 16.74 -18.56 9.98
C ALA A 525 16.11 -19.04 8.64
N PRO A 526 16.69 -18.76 7.45
CA PRO A 526 16.20 -19.35 6.21
C PRO A 526 16.36 -20.89 6.13
N ILE A 527 17.35 -21.46 6.84
CA ILE A 527 17.48 -22.93 7.00
C ILE A 527 16.29 -23.49 7.80
N GLY A 528 15.64 -22.63 8.60
CA GLY A 528 14.36 -22.90 9.25
C GLY A 528 13.30 -23.49 8.32
N TYR A 529 13.22 -23.07 7.05
CA TYR A 529 12.26 -23.66 6.12
C TYR A 529 12.51 -25.16 5.88
N LEU A 530 13.78 -25.56 5.78
CA LEU A 530 14.18 -26.95 5.59
C LEU A 530 13.89 -27.76 6.84
N SER A 531 14.29 -27.25 8.01
CA SER A 531 14.12 -27.94 9.29
C SER A 531 12.65 -28.08 9.71
N ILE A 532 11.82 -27.06 9.44
CA ILE A 532 10.37 -27.13 9.60
C ILE A 532 9.78 -28.22 8.71
N THR A 533 10.24 -28.33 7.45
CA THR A 533 9.80 -29.39 6.53
C THR A 533 10.30 -30.77 6.97
N ALA A 534 11.51 -30.85 7.54
CA ALA A 534 12.06 -32.08 8.12
C ALA A 534 11.29 -32.54 9.37
N LYS A 535 10.75 -31.59 10.16
CA LYS A 535 9.83 -31.90 11.27
C LYS A 535 8.45 -32.32 10.78
N TYR A 536 8.03 -31.89 9.59
CA TYR A 536 6.79 -32.33 8.95
C TYR A 536 6.91 -33.74 8.36
N THR A 537 8.04 -34.07 7.72
CA THR A 537 8.27 -35.38 7.10
C THR A 537 9.75 -35.72 7.00
N ASP A 538 10.09 -36.98 7.25
CA ASP A 538 11.45 -37.50 7.07
C ASP A 538 11.93 -37.43 5.60
N LYS A 539 10.99 -37.35 4.65
CA LYS A 539 11.27 -37.26 3.20
C LYS A 539 11.39 -35.80 2.71
N TRP A 540 11.74 -34.85 3.58
CA TRP A 540 11.80 -33.42 3.27
C TRP A 540 12.74 -33.06 2.12
N GLU A 541 13.79 -33.84 1.91
CA GLU A 541 14.74 -33.66 0.80
C GLU A 541 14.07 -33.81 -0.56
N LYS A 542 12.95 -34.54 -0.66
CA LYS A 542 12.18 -34.59 -1.91
C LYS A 542 11.63 -33.23 -2.33
N TRP A 543 11.38 -32.34 -1.37
CA TRP A 543 10.97 -30.95 -1.61
C TRP A 543 12.16 -30.02 -1.78
N TRP A 544 13.16 -30.14 -0.90
CA TRP A 544 14.25 -29.16 -0.78
C TRP A 544 15.54 -29.53 -1.51
N LYS A 545 15.68 -30.73 -2.05
CA LYS A 545 16.84 -31.19 -2.85
C LYS A 545 16.41 -31.79 -4.19
N ASN A 546 15.41 -31.16 -4.83
CA ASN A 546 14.78 -31.64 -6.05
C ASN A 546 14.33 -30.48 -6.96
N PRO A 547 15.24 -29.60 -7.38
CA PRO A 547 14.92 -28.41 -8.19
C PRO A 547 14.30 -28.74 -9.56
N GLN A 548 14.43 -29.99 -10.02
CA GLN A 548 13.89 -30.43 -11.31
C GLN A 548 12.38 -30.69 -11.26
N GLN A 549 11.80 -30.99 -10.08
CA GLN A 549 10.37 -31.26 -9.94
C GLN A 549 9.63 -30.24 -9.08
N VAL A 550 10.34 -29.35 -8.37
CA VAL A 550 9.75 -28.44 -7.37
C VAL A 550 9.98 -26.99 -7.77
N GLU A 551 8.89 -26.23 -7.81
CA GLU A 551 8.93 -24.76 -7.91
C GLU A 551 8.74 -24.15 -6.51
N LEU A 552 9.71 -23.33 -6.08
CA LEU A 552 9.68 -22.68 -4.76
C LEU A 552 9.17 -21.24 -4.87
N TYR A 553 8.12 -20.93 -4.10
CA TYR A 553 7.59 -19.59 -3.90
C TYR A 553 7.88 -19.12 -2.47
N ASN A 554 8.58 -18.00 -2.30
CA ASN A 554 8.76 -17.38 -0.98
C ASN A 554 8.01 -16.04 -0.92
N PHE A 555 7.16 -15.88 0.10
CA PHE A 555 6.41 -14.65 0.35
C PHE A 555 6.99 -13.89 1.55
N MET A 556 7.31 -12.61 1.36
CA MET A 556 7.95 -11.79 2.40
C MET A 556 7.72 -10.29 2.20
N ALA A 557 8.09 -9.49 3.20
CA ALA A 557 8.28 -8.05 3.02
C ALA A 557 9.67 -7.73 2.41
N LYS A 558 9.81 -6.53 1.83
CA LYS A 558 11.00 -6.10 1.07
C LYS A 558 12.33 -6.14 1.85
N ASP A 559 12.29 -6.03 3.17
CA ASP A 559 13.45 -6.11 4.06
C ASP A 559 14.12 -7.49 4.07
N ASN A 560 13.34 -8.56 3.87
CA ASN A 560 13.85 -9.93 3.85
C ASN A 560 14.48 -10.35 2.52
N VAL A 561 14.34 -9.54 1.46
CA VAL A 561 14.79 -9.88 0.10
C VAL A 561 16.27 -10.28 0.05
N PRO A 562 17.24 -9.51 0.61
CA PRO A 562 18.66 -9.86 0.49
C PRO A 562 19.01 -11.22 1.08
N PHE A 563 18.30 -11.64 2.13
CA PHE A 563 18.55 -12.94 2.77
C PHE A 563 18.08 -14.10 1.89
N HIS A 564 17.04 -13.90 1.08
CA HIS A 564 16.42 -14.94 0.25
C HIS A 564 16.87 -14.88 -1.21
N SER A 565 17.44 -13.76 -1.67
CA SER A 565 17.99 -13.62 -3.02
C SER A 565 19.52 -13.67 -3.09
N VAL A 566 20.22 -13.50 -1.96
CA VAL A 566 21.69 -13.52 -1.89
C VAL A 566 22.19 -14.52 -0.86
N VAL A 567 21.96 -14.28 0.44
CA VAL A 567 22.64 -15.02 1.52
C VAL A 567 22.30 -16.50 1.50
N PHE A 568 21.01 -16.83 1.50
CA PHE A 568 20.54 -18.21 1.53
C PHE A 568 20.84 -18.95 0.22
N PRO A 569 20.56 -18.40 -0.99
CA PRO A 569 21.00 -19.03 -2.24
C PRO A 569 22.51 -19.27 -2.30
N CYS A 570 23.35 -18.32 -1.87
CA CYS A 570 24.80 -18.55 -1.78
C CYS A 570 25.15 -19.72 -0.85
N SER A 571 24.50 -19.79 0.32
CA SER A 571 24.72 -20.88 1.28
C SER A 571 24.37 -22.25 0.68
N LEU A 572 23.24 -22.33 -0.03
CA LEU A 572 22.78 -23.58 -0.66
C LEU A 572 23.61 -23.95 -1.91
N LEU A 573 23.97 -22.97 -2.75
CA LEU A 573 24.86 -23.18 -3.90
C LEU A 573 26.25 -23.64 -3.46
N GLY A 574 26.82 -22.98 -2.45
CA GLY A 574 28.13 -23.33 -1.90
C GLY A 574 28.14 -24.68 -1.18
N ALA A 575 26.99 -25.13 -0.66
CA ALA A 575 26.86 -26.47 -0.09
C ALA A 575 26.87 -27.58 -1.16
N GLN A 576 26.59 -27.25 -2.43
CA GLN A 576 26.64 -28.16 -3.59
C GLN A 576 25.86 -29.47 -3.41
N ASP A 577 24.65 -29.40 -2.84
CA ASP A 577 23.86 -30.58 -2.46
C ASP A 577 22.51 -30.65 -3.19
N ASN A 578 22.47 -30.20 -4.45
CA ASN A 578 21.28 -30.20 -5.32
C ASN A 578 20.04 -29.53 -4.69
N TYR A 579 20.22 -28.46 -3.92
CA TYR A 579 19.12 -27.77 -3.25
C TYR A 579 18.13 -27.11 -4.23
N THR A 580 16.84 -27.15 -3.86
CA THR A 580 15.77 -26.38 -4.48
C THR A 580 15.91 -24.91 -4.08
N LEU A 581 16.20 -24.05 -5.06
CA LEU A 581 16.32 -22.61 -4.88
C LEU A 581 15.01 -21.90 -5.25
N VAL A 582 14.83 -20.66 -4.79
CA VAL A 582 13.60 -19.90 -5.03
C VAL A 582 13.37 -19.66 -6.53
N SER A 583 12.22 -20.10 -7.02
CA SER A 583 11.75 -19.86 -8.39
C SER A 583 11.02 -18.52 -8.49
N HIS A 584 10.24 -18.18 -7.45
CA HIS A 584 9.42 -16.96 -7.40
C HIS A 584 9.57 -16.26 -6.05
N LEU A 585 10.29 -15.13 -6.03
CA LEU A 585 10.41 -14.29 -4.84
C LEU A 585 9.32 -13.20 -4.85
N VAL A 586 8.35 -13.33 -3.97
CA VAL A 586 7.18 -12.43 -3.87
C VAL A 586 7.36 -11.49 -2.68
N ALA A 587 7.90 -10.30 -2.95
CA ALA A 587 8.14 -9.28 -1.93
C ALA A 587 7.10 -8.16 -1.99
N THR A 588 6.46 -7.84 -0.85
CA THR A 588 5.56 -6.68 -0.74
C THR A 588 6.27 -5.45 -0.22
N GLU A 589 5.71 -4.28 -0.55
CA GLU A 589 5.99 -3.02 0.13
C GLU A 589 5.34 -3.01 1.54
N TYR A 590 5.46 -1.91 2.29
CA TYR A 590 4.93 -1.85 3.65
C TYR A 590 3.45 -1.46 3.68
N LEU A 591 2.72 -2.01 4.65
CA LEU A 591 1.43 -1.48 5.08
C LEU A 591 1.66 -0.53 6.26
N ASN A 592 1.31 0.73 6.08
CA ASN A 592 1.23 1.75 7.10
C ASN A 592 -0.15 1.70 7.80
N TYR A 593 -0.28 2.39 8.93
CA TYR A 593 -1.52 2.47 9.69
C TYR A 593 -1.96 3.94 9.79
N GLU A 594 -3.08 4.25 9.15
CA GLU A 594 -3.55 5.62 8.91
C GLU A 594 -2.42 6.48 8.32
N ASP A 595 -2.09 7.59 8.95
CA ASP A 595 -1.02 8.53 8.58
C ASP A 595 0.35 8.18 9.18
N THR A 596 0.48 7.02 9.85
CA THR A 596 1.67 6.65 10.61
C THR A 596 2.07 5.17 10.47
N LYS A 597 3.05 4.73 11.24
CA LYS A 597 3.51 3.34 11.29
C LYS A 597 2.95 2.63 12.52
N PHE A 598 2.73 1.32 12.38
CA PHE A 598 2.44 0.45 13.52
C PHE A 598 3.50 0.63 14.62
N SER A 599 3.05 0.75 15.87
CA SER A 599 3.94 0.95 17.02
C SER A 599 3.34 0.37 18.29
N LYS A 600 3.90 -0.75 18.73
CA LYS A 600 3.50 -1.41 19.98
C LYS A 600 3.76 -0.52 21.20
N SER A 601 4.92 0.16 21.24
CA SER A 601 5.30 1.04 22.36
C SER A 601 4.41 2.27 22.49
N ARG A 602 3.85 2.78 21.38
CA ARG A 602 2.89 3.91 21.38
C ARG A 602 1.42 3.46 21.42
N GLY A 603 1.15 2.15 21.36
CA GLY A 603 -0.21 1.62 21.24
C GLY A 603 -0.92 2.01 19.96
N VAL A 604 -0.18 2.22 18.86
CA VAL A 604 -0.71 2.66 17.57
C VAL A 604 -0.79 1.48 16.60
N GLY A 605 -1.97 1.26 16.04
CA GLY A 605 -2.24 0.22 15.06
C GLY A 605 -2.91 -1.02 15.64
N VAL A 606 -3.47 -1.83 14.74
CA VAL A 606 -4.13 -3.09 15.07
C VAL A 606 -3.13 -4.24 15.03
N PHE A 607 -3.05 -4.98 16.13
CA PHE A 607 -2.27 -6.21 16.25
C PHE A 607 -3.16 -7.44 16.04
N GLY A 608 -2.57 -8.56 15.64
CA GLY A 608 -3.33 -9.74 15.23
C GLY A 608 -4.18 -10.34 16.35
N ASP A 609 -3.75 -10.21 17.60
CA ASP A 609 -4.54 -10.57 18.78
C ASP A 609 -5.72 -9.62 19.00
N MET A 610 -5.49 -8.32 18.83
CA MET A 610 -6.52 -7.29 19.01
C MET A 610 -7.59 -7.31 17.92
N ALA A 611 -7.26 -7.77 16.70
CA ALA A 611 -8.22 -7.91 15.61
C ALA A 611 -9.36 -8.89 15.95
N MET A 612 -9.09 -9.87 16.82
CA MET A 612 -10.07 -10.85 17.29
C MET A 612 -11.15 -10.21 18.20
N ASP A 613 -10.83 -9.08 18.83
CA ASP A 613 -11.66 -8.40 19.83
C ASP A 613 -12.42 -7.18 19.26
N THR A 614 -12.59 -7.10 17.93
CA THR A 614 -13.27 -5.96 17.28
C THR A 614 -14.68 -6.26 16.81
N ASP A 615 -15.19 -7.49 17.03
CA ASP A 615 -16.44 -8.02 16.49
C ASP A 615 -16.54 -7.99 14.95
N ILE A 616 -15.43 -7.70 14.26
CA ILE A 616 -15.35 -7.74 12.80
C ILE A 616 -14.84 -9.13 12.40
N PRO A 617 -15.59 -9.89 11.58
CA PRO A 617 -15.19 -11.23 11.17
C PRO A 617 -13.85 -11.24 10.43
N SER A 618 -13.06 -12.30 10.61
CA SER A 618 -11.72 -12.39 10.01
C SER A 618 -11.73 -12.29 8.47
N ASP A 619 -12.77 -12.78 7.80
CA ASP A 619 -12.92 -12.63 6.35
C ASP A 619 -13.03 -11.16 5.89
N VAL A 620 -13.62 -10.27 6.69
CA VAL A 620 -13.69 -8.83 6.38
C VAL A 620 -12.30 -8.19 6.49
N TRP A 621 -11.51 -8.60 7.50
CA TRP A 621 -10.11 -8.21 7.60
C TRP A 621 -9.28 -8.71 6.41
N ARG A 622 -9.45 -9.99 6.06
CA ARG A 622 -8.77 -10.59 4.89
C ARG A 622 -9.10 -9.83 3.61
N PHE A 623 -10.39 -9.60 3.34
CA PHE A 623 -10.85 -8.85 2.18
C PHE A 623 -10.17 -7.48 2.10
N TYR A 624 -10.28 -6.68 3.17
CA TYR A 624 -9.77 -5.31 3.12
C TYR A 624 -8.25 -5.27 2.96
N LEU A 625 -7.51 -6.07 3.72
CA LEU A 625 -6.05 -6.14 3.61
C LEU A 625 -5.58 -6.61 2.22
N LEU A 626 -6.30 -7.54 1.60
CA LEU A 626 -6.00 -8.01 0.24
C LEU A 626 -6.40 -6.99 -0.83
N TYR A 627 -7.48 -6.22 -0.59
CA TYR A 627 -7.91 -5.12 -1.44
C TYR A 627 -6.87 -3.98 -1.48
N VAL A 628 -6.25 -3.67 -0.33
CA VAL A 628 -5.17 -2.68 -0.21
C VAL A 628 -3.77 -3.30 -0.10
N ARG A 629 -3.58 -4.51 -0.66
CA ARG A 629 -2.28 -5.21 -0.58
C ARG A 629 -1.16 -4.34 -1.18
N PRO A 630 -0.05 -4.09 -0.45
CA PRO A 630 1.03 -3.20 -0.90
C PRO A 630 1.96 -3.90 -1.91
N GLU A 631 1.53 -3.97 -3.17
CA GLU A 631 2.29 -4.67 -4.23
C GLU A 631 3.37 -3.80 -4.89
N GLY A 632 2.98 -2.65 -5.46
CA GLY A 632 3.88 -1.76 -6.20
C GLY A 632 4.43 -0.59 -5.38
N GLN A 633 3.73 -0.22 -4.31
CA GLN A 633 4.07 0.88 -3.41
C GLN A 633 3.51 0.59 -2.01
N ASP A 634 4.00 1.32 -1.01
CA ASP A 634 3.43 1.29 0.32
C ASP A 634 1.92 1.61 0.26
N SER A 635 1.14 0.95 1.11
CA SER A 635 -0.30 1.21 1.27
C SER A 635 -0.59 1.58 2.72
N ALA A 636 -1.75 2.17 3.00
CA ALA A 636 -2.15 2.53 4.35
C ALA A 636 -3.47 1.85 4.70
N PHE A 637 -3.52 1.22 5.88
CA PHE A 637 -4.77 0.79 6.47
C PHE A 637 -5.54 2.02 6.96
N SER A 638 -6.80 2.20 6.55
CA SER A 638 -7.67 3.24 7.10
C SER A 638 -9.01 2.66 7.54
N TRP A 639 -9.44 3.03 8.75
CA TRP A 639 -10.73 2.60 9.29
C TRP A 639 -11.91 3.10 8.45
N ALA A 640 -11.83 4.34 7.96
CA ALA A 640 -12.87 4.94 7.14
C ALA A 640 -12.98 4.23 5.78
N ASP A 641 -11.85 3.93 5.15
CA ASP A 641 -11.82 3.22 3.88
C ASP A 641 -12.23 1.75 4.03
N MET A 642 -11.86 1.08 5.14
CA MET A 642 -12.35 -0.27 5.45
C MET A 642 -13.88 -0.31 5.55
N ALA A 643 -14.49 0.64 6.28
CA ALA A 643 -15.94 0.74 6.39
C ALA A 643 -16.59 1.01 5.02
N MET A 644 -16.01 1.92 4.24
CA MET A 644 -16.48 2.27 2.91
C MET A 644 -16.42 1.07 1.95
N LYS A 645 -15.30 0.34 1.90
CA LYS A 645 -15.15 -0.85 1.02
C LYS A 645 -15.98 -2.03 1.48
N ASN A 646 -16.16 -2.25 2.78
CA ASN A 646 -17.13 -3.23 3.26
C ASN A 646 -18.54 -2.88 2.77
N ASN A 647 -18.99 -1.65 2.98
CA ASN A 647 -20.37 -1.27 2.69
C ASN A 647 -20.63 -1.17 1.18
N SER A 648 -19.67 -0.71 0.38
CA SER A 648 -19.80 -0.59 -1.07
C SER A 648 -19.55 -1.90 -1.82
N GLU A 649 -18.43 -2.58 -1.57
CA GLU A 649 -18.01 -3.74 -2.36
C GLU A 649 -18.56 -5.07 -1.81
N LEU A 650 -18.52 -5.26 -0.49
CA LEU A 650 -19.05 -6.50 0.10
C LEU A 650 -20.57 -6.43 0.21
N LEU A 651 -21.12 -5.43 0.88
CA LEU A 651 -22.56 -5.37 1.15
C LEU A 651 -23.38 -5.01 -0.11
N ASN A 652 -23.09 -3.89 -0.75
CA ASN A 652 -23.93 -3.36 -1.84
C ASN A 652 -23.65 -3.99 -3.22
N ASN A 653 -22.50 -4.65 -3.41
CA ASN A 653 -22.14 -5.30 -4.66
C ASN A 653 -22.18 -6.84 -4.54
N LEU A 654 -21.16 -7.46 -3.95
CA LEU A 654 -21.00 -8.92 -3.91
C LEU A 654 -22.15 -9.61 -3.16
N GLY A 655 -22.41 -9.15 -1.94
CA GLY A 655 -23.46 -9.66 -1.05
C GLY A 655 -24.84 -9.42 -1.63
N ASN A 656 -25.12 -8.20 -2.11
CA ASN A 656 -26.38 -7.89 -2.76
C ASN A 656 -26.69 -8.81 -3.94
N PHE A 657 -25.70 -9.06 -4.81
CA PHE A 657 -25.89 -9.97 -5.94
C PHE A 657 -26.22 -11.39 -5.50
N ILE A 658 -25.38 -11.98 -4.63
CA ILE A 658 -25.55 -13.37 -4.19
C ILE A 658 -26.85 -13.55 -3.40
N ASN A 659 -27.15 -12.62 -2.50
CA ASN A 659 -28.39 -12.64 -1.72
C ASN A 659 -29.61 -12.58 -2.63
N ARG A 660 -29.64 -11.69 -3.64
CA ARG A 660 -30.77 -11.58 -4.58
C ARG A 660 -30.91 -12.83 -5.44
N ALA A 661 -29.80 -13.34 -5.99
CA ALA A 661 -29.79 -14.54 -6.81
C ALA A 661 -30.39 -15.75 -6.07
N ALA A 662 -29.94 -16.00 -4.84
CA ALA A 662 -30.45 -17.10 -4.03
C ALA A 662 -31.88 -16.83 -3.50
N MET A 663 -32.17 -15.61 -3.05
CA MET A 663 -33.53 -15.22 -2.60
C MET A 663 -34.58 -15.42 -3.68
N PHE A 664 -34.29 -15.10 -4.94
CA PHE A 664 -35.25 -15.30 -6.03
C PHE A 664 -35.58 -16.77 -6.27
N VAL A 665 -34.60 -17.67 -6.13
CA VAL A 665 -34.85 -19.13 -6.18
C VAL A 665 -35.80 -19.55 -5.05
N THR A 666 -35.51 -19.16 -3.81
CA THR A 666 -36.35 -19.52 -2.65
C THR A 666 -37.75 -18.93 -2.73
N LYS A 667 -37.85 -17.64 -3.09
CA LYS A 667 -39.11 -16.87 -3.05
C LYS A 667 -40.05 -17.19 -4.20
N PHE A 668 -39.51 -17.41 -5.40
CA PHE A 668 -40.33 -17.50 -6.62
C PHE A 668 -40.41 -18.92 -7.20
N PHE A 669 -39.49 -19.80 -6.81
CA PHE A 669 -39.36 -21.16 -7.37
C PHE A 669 -39.23 -22.22 -6.27
N GLU A 670 -39.76 -21.96 -5.08
CA GLU A 670 -39.85 -22.93 -3.96
C GLU A 670 -38.52 -23.57 -3.56
N GLY A 671 -37.42 -22.82 -3.73
CA GLY A 671 -36.06 -23.27 -3.42
C GLY A 671 -35.44 -24.18 -4.48
N CYS A 672 -36.09 -24.38 -5.63
CA CYS A 672 -35.57 -25.19 -6.72
C CYS A 672 -35.11 -24.31 -7.88
N VAL A 673 -33.92 -24.56 -8.41
CA VAL A 673 -33.37 -23.81 -9.54
C VAL A 673 -34.29 -24.00 -10.78
N PRO A 674 -34.77 -22.92 -11.41
CA PRO A 674 -35.69 -23.02 -12.55
C PRO A 674 -35.00 -23.53 -13.82
N ALA A 675 -35.80 -23.91 -14.81
CA ALA A 675 -35.32 -24.18 -16.16
C ALA A 675 -34.69 -22.91 -16.78
N VAL A 676 -33.58 -23.10 -17.50
CA VAL A 676 -32.80 -22.01 -18.09
C VAL A 676 -32.81 -22.16 -19.61
N GLU A 677 -33.43 -21.20 -20.28
CA GLU A 677 -33.41 -21.07 -21.75
C GLU A 677 -32.67 -19.80 -22.13
N LEU A 678 -31.43 -19.97 -22.61
CA LEU A 678 -30.50 -18.89 -22.87
C LEU A 678 -30.90 -18.07 -24.11
N GLN A 679 -31.10 -16.78 -23.90
CA GLN A 679 -31.21 -15.77 -24.95
C GLN A 679 -29.84 -15.16 -25.27
N GLN A 680 -29.77 -14.35 -26.32
CA GLN A 680 -28.50 -13.74 -26.76
C GLN A 680 -27.83 -12.90 -25.67
N GLU A 681 -28.61 -12.14 -24.90
CA GLU A 681 -28.10 -11.36 -23.75
C GLU A 681 -27.51 -12.25 -22.64
N ASP A 682 -28.06 -13.44 -22.45
CA ASP A 682 -27.55 -14.40 -21.47
C ASP A 682 -26.21 -14.96 -21.93
N LYS A 683 -26.11 -15.34 -23.21
CA LYS A 683 -24.86 -15.83 -23.80
C LYS A 683 -23.75 -14.77 -23.74
N LYS A 684 -24.09 -13.49 -23.97
CA LYS A 684 -23.16 -12.36 -23.79
C LYS A 684 -22.65 -12.31 -22.35
N LEU A 685 -23.53 -12.39 -21.35
CA LEU A 685 -23.14 -12.42 -19.94
C LEU A 685 -22.26 -13.62 -19.61
N LEU A 686 -22.62 -14.82 -20.07
CA LEU A 686 -21.83 -16.03 -19.84
C LEU A 686 -20.40 -15.88 -20.39
N ALA A 687 -20.25 -15.27 -21.57
CA ALA A 687 -18.95 -15.01 -22.18
C ALA A 687 -18.14 -13.96 -21.41
N LEU A 688 -18.78 -12.89 -20.92
CA LEU A 688 -18.13 -11.88 -20.05
C LEU A 688 -17.64 -12.51 -18.74
N VAL A 689 -18.49 -13.25 -18.04
CA VAL A 689 -18.12 -13.96 -16.80
C VAL A 689 -17.01 -14.97 -17.07
N GLY A 690 -17.09 -15.70 -18.18
CA GLY A 690 -16.03 -16.63 -18.60
C GLY A 690 -14.69 -15.93 -18.81
N TRP A 691 -14.68 -14.73 -19.39
CA TRP A 691 -13.46 -13.94 -19.57
C TRP A 691 -12.91 -13.37 -18.27
N GLU A 692 -13.75 -12.79 -17.42
CA GLU A 692 -13.36 -12.31 -16.09
C GLU A 692 -12.69 -13.43 -15.27
N LEU A 693 -13.23 -14.66 -15.35
CA LEU A 693 -12.63 -15.85 -14.75
C LEU A 693 -11.24 -16.15 -15.35
N GLN A 694 -11.06 -16.02 -16.66
CA GLN A 694 -9.73 -16.20 -17.28
C GLN A 694 -8.75 -15.12 -16.82
N GLN A 695 -9.17 -13.86 -16.71
CA GLN A 695 -8.32 -12.78 -16.23
C GLN A 695 -7.89 -12.99 -14.77
N TYR A 696 -8.84 -13.40 -13.93
CA TYR A 696 -8.55 -13.82 -12.55
C TYR A 696 -7.46 -14.90 -12.51
N ILE A 697 -7.59 -15.97 -13.30
CA ILE A 697 -6.62 -17.07 -13.35
C ILE A 697 -5.25 -16.57 -13.83
N GLN A 698 -5.21 -15.77 -14.90
CA GLN A 698 -3.96 -15.22 -15.46
C GLN A 698 -3.21 -14.34 -14.46
N LEU A 699 -3.94 -13.53 -13.68
CA LEU A 699 -3.37 -12.69 -12.63
C LEU A 699 -2.88 -13.50 -11.44
N MET A 700 -3.67 -14.48 -10.99
CA MET A 700 -3.31 -15.35 -9.87
C MET A 700 -2.11 -16.25 -10.18
N ASP A 701 -1.97 -16.73 -11.43
CA ASP A 701 -0.78 -17.48 -11.89
C ASP A 701 0.50 -16.64 -11.82
N LYS A 702 0.38 -15.31 -11.91
CA LYS A 702 1.47 -14.33 -11.76
C LYS A 702 1.51 -13.68 -10.36
N VAL A 703 0.74 -14.20 -9.40
CA VAL A 703 0.65 -13.71 -8.01
C VAL A 703 0.22 -12.23 -7.91
N LYS A 704 -0.61 -11.76 -8.83
CA LYS A 704 -1.25 -10.43 -8.83
C LYS A 704 -2.54 -10.46 -8.01
N ILE A 705 -2.38 -10.70 -6.71
CA ILE A 705 -3.46 -11.00 -5.77
C ILE A 705 -4.46 -9.85 -5.66
N ARG A 706 -3.98 -8.60 -5.61
CA ARG A 706 -4.83 -7.41 -5.48
C ARG A 706 -5.74 -7.22 -6.71
N ASP A 707 -5.17 -7.33 -7.90
CA ASP A 707 -5.91 -7.08 -9.13
C ASP A 707 -6.85 -8.25 -9.48
N ALA A 708 -6.47 -9.49 -9.16
CA ALA A 708 -7.36 -10.64 -9.30
C ALA A 708 -8.65 -10.49 -8.46
N LEU A 709 -8.59 -9.90 -7.26
CA LEU A 709 -9.79 -9.64 -6.45
C LEU A 709 -10.80 -8.72 -7.17
N LYS A 710 -10.33 -7.77 -8.00
CA LYS A 710 -11.21 -6.87 -8.75
C LYS A 710 -12.07 -7.62 -9.76
N HIS A 711 -11.54 -8.67 -10.39
CA HIS A 711 -12.30 -9.50 -11.33
C HIS A 711 -13.44 -10.27 -10.64
N ILE A 712 -13.26 -10.69 -9.38
CA ILE A 712 -14.35 -11.25 -8.56
C ILE A 712 -15.46 -10.22 -8.38
N LEU A 713 -15.09 -8.98 -8.01
CA LEU A 713 -16.04 -7.88 -7.80
C LEU A 713 -16.70 -7.42 -9.12
N ASN A 714 -16.01 -7.50 -10.25
CA ASN A 714 -16.58 -7.21 -11.57
C ASN A 714 -17.65 -8.23 -11.96
N ILE A 715 -17.40 -9.52 -11.75
CA ILE A 715 -18.41 -10.57 -12.01
C ILE A 715 -19.70 -10.29 -11.21
N SER A 716 -19.59 -9.88 -9.94
CA SER A 716 -20.78 -9.51 -9.17
C SER A 716 -21.45 -8.21 -9.66
N ARG A 717 -20.69 -7.23 -10.16
CA ARG A 717 -21.25 -6.01 -10.79
C ARG A 717 -22.04 -6.34 -12.05
N HIS A 718 -21.48 -7.17 -12.94
CA HIS A 718 -22.17 -7.66 -14.14
C HIS A 718 -23.44 -8.43 -13.77
N GLY A 719 -23.36 -9.29 -12.73
CA GLY A 719 -24.52 -10.00 -12.20
C GLY A 719 -25.61 -9.07 -11.66
N ASN A 720 -25.23 -8.05 -10.88
CA ASN A 720 -26.17 -7.03 -10.37
C ASN A 720 -26.85 -6.27 -11.51
N GLN A 721 -26.08 -5.81 -12.50
CA GLN A 721 -26.60 -5.10 -13.67
C GLN A 721 -27.57 -5.99 -14.46
N TYR A 722 -27.21 -7.25 -14.68
CA TYR A 722 -28.02 -8.22 -15.39
C TYR A 722 -29.37 -8.46 -14.69
N ILE A 723 -29.36 -8.68 -13.37
CA ILE A 723 -30.59 -8.79 -12.57
C ILE A 723 -31.40 -7.50 -12.67
N GLN A 724 -30.75 -6.33 -12.61
CA GLN A 724 -31.43 -5.05 -12.57
C GLN A 724 -32.15 -4.73 -13.87
N VAL A 725 -31.49 -4.91 -15.02
CA VAL A 725 -32.08 -4.65 -16.34
C VAL A 725 -33.21 -5.63 -16.65
N ASN A 726 -33.11 -6.88 -16.19
CA ASN A 726 -34.11 -7.90 -16.46
C ASN A 726 -35.33 -7.89 -15.53
N GLU A 727 -35.24 -7.24 -14.38
CA GLU A 727 -36.32 -7.12 -13.39
C GLU A 727 -37.10 -8.43 -13.13
N PRO A 728 -36.43 -9.56 -12.77
CA PRO A 728 -37.10 -10.86 -12.61
C PRO A 728 -38.22 -10.84 -11.56
N TRP A 729 -38.12 -9.98 -10.53
CA TRP A 729 -39.17 -9.80 -9.52
C TRP A 729 -40.46 -9.15 -10.05
N LYS A 730 -40.40 -8.48 -11.21
CA LYS A 730 -41.58 -7.99 -11.94
C LYS A 730 -42.04 -9.05 -12.94
N LYS A 731 -41.14 -9.54 -13.80
CA LYS A 731 -41.45 -10.50 -14.87
C LYS A 731 -42.06 -11.82 -14.34
N ILE A 732 -41.73 -12.24 -13.13
CA ILE A 732 -42.32 -13.42 -12.49
C ILE A 732 -43.85 -13.34 -12.32
N LYS A 733 -44.40 -12.13 -12.23
CA LYS A 733 -45.85 -11.87 -12.10
C LYS A 733 -46.58 -11.95 -13.45
N GLY A 734 -45.83 -11.94 -14.55
CA GLY A 734 -46.37 -12.14 -15.89
C GLY A 734 -46.73 -13.61 -16.17
N VAL A 735 -47.20 -13.88 -17.39
CA VAL A 735 -47.63 -15.22 -17.83
C VAL A 735 -46.80 -15.67 -19.03
N GLY A 736 -46.56 -16.98 -19.17
CA GLY A 736 -45.84 -17.54 -20.31
C GLY A 736 -44.38 -17.09 -20.38
N THR A 737 -44.04 -16.34 -21.43
CA THR A 737 -42.67 -15.94 -21.78
C THR A 737 -41.99 -15.07 -20.72
N GLU A 738 -42.73 -14.19 -20.03
CA GLU A 738 -42.17 -13.35 -18.97
C GLU A 738 -41.75 -14.16 -17.75
N ARG A 739 -42.57 -15.13 -17.34
CA ARG A 739 -42.27 -16.04 -16.23
C ARG A 739 -41.07 -16.93 -16.55
N GLN A 740 -40.98 -17.42 -17.79
CA GLN A 740 -39.84 -18.18 -18.29
C GLN A 740 -38.55 -17.34 -18.27
N ARG A 741 -38.62 -16.08 -18.73
CA ARG A 741 -37.48 -15.15 -18.66
C ARG A 741 -37.01 -14.92 -17.22
N ALA A 742 -37.93 -14.71 -16.28
CA ALA A 742 -37.59 -14.60 -14.86
C ALA A 742 -36.90 -15.87 -14.32
N GLY A 743 -37.32 -17.05 -14.80
CA GLY A 743 -36.67 -18.34 -14.55
C GLY A 743 -35.23 -18.37 -15.05
N THR A 744 -35.01 -18.13 -16.34
CA THR A 744 -33.66 -18.09 -16.95
C THR A 744 -32.73 -17.14 -16.19
N VAL A 745 -33.17 -15.90 -15.93
CA VAL A 745 -32.37 -14.88 -15.22
C VAL A 745 -31.97 -15.36 -13.82
N THR A 746 -32.92 -15.97 -13.10
CA THR A 746 -32.69 -16.48 -11.76
C THR A 746 -31.70 -17.66 -11.77
N GLY A 747 -31.90 -18.61 -12.70
CA GLY A 747 -31.03 -19.79 -12.85
C GLY A 747 -29.60 -19.44 -13.29
N VAL A 748 -29.43 -18.48 -14.20
CA VAL A 748 -28.10 -17.96 -14.58
C VAL A 748 -27.45 -17.25 -13.38
N SER A 749 -28.18 -16.38 -12.69
CA SER A 749 -27.65 -15.60 -11.57
C SER A 749 -27.16 -16.48 -10.41
N VAL A 750 -27.92 -17.51 -10.04
CA VAL A 750 -27.51 -18.43 -8.96
C VAL A 750 -26.30 -19.28 -9.33
N ASN A 751 -26.12 -19.60 -10.62
CA ASN A 751 -24.90 -20.26 -11.11
C ASN A 751 -23.67 -19.33 -11.08
N ILE A 752 -23.83 -18.04 -11.38
CA ILE A 752 -22.77 -17.05 -11.18
C ILE A 752 -22.42 -16.93 -9.69
N ALA A 753 -23.42 -16.92 -8.79
CA ALA A 753 -23.17 -16.94 -7.34
C ALA A 753 -22.39 -18.19 -6.90
N CYS A 754 -22.68 -19.36 -7.48
CA CYS A 754 -21.90 -20.57 -7.26
C CYS A 754 -20.44 -20.41 -7.72
N LEU A 755 -20.18 -19.84 -8.90
CA LEU A 755 -18.82 -19.55 -9.37
C LEU A 755 -18.08 -18.59 -8.43
N LEU A 756 -18.73 -17.48 -8.05
CA LEU A 756 -18.16 -16.49 -7.13
C LEU A 756 -17.75 -17.13 -5.80
N SER A 757 -18.54 -18.09 -5.28
CA SER A 757 -18.17 -18.83 -4.08
C SER A 757 -16.83 -19.57 -4.22
N VAL A 758 -16.53 -20.12 -5.40
CA VAL A 758 -15.28 -20.84 -5.68
C VAL A 758 -14.10 -19.87 -5.80
N MET A 759 -14.27 -18.78 -6.57
CA MET A 759 -13.23 -17.77 -6.77
C MET A 759 -12.89 -17.00 -5.48
N LEU A 760 -13.86 -16.87 -4.57
CA LEU A 760 -13.69 -16.18 -3.30
C LEU A 760 -12.97 -17.03 -2.26
N LEU A 761 -12.88 -18.36 -2.43
CA LEU A 761 -12.26 -19.27 -1.45
C LEU A 761 -10.84 -18.86 -1.01
N PRO A 762 -9.95 -18.43 -1.92
CA PRO A 762 -8.63 -17.95 -1.51
C PRO A 762 -8.66 -16.69 -0.64
N TYR A 763 -9.67 -15.83 -0.82
CA TYR A 763 -9.76 -14.51 -0.18
C TYR A 763 -10.56 -14.54 1.12
N MET A 764 -11.77 -15.08 1.09
CA MET A 764 -12.72 -15.11 2.22
C MET A 764 -13.24 -16.54 2.39
N PRO A 765 -12.45 -17.45 2.98
CA PRO A 765 -12.76 -18.87 3.02
C PRO A 765 -14.04 -19.23 3.77
N THR A 766 -14.39 -18.52 4.85
CA THR A 766 -15.64 -18.76 5.58
C THR A 766 -16.85 -18.34 4.75
N VAL A 767 -16.84 -17.13 4.18
CA VAL A 767 -17.93 -16.63 3.33
C VAL A 767 -18.12 -17.51 2.10
N SER A 768 -17.02 -17.93 1.50
CA SER A 768 -16.99 -18.89 0.40
C SER A 768 -17.70 -20.20 0.76
N GLN A 769 -17.44 -20.76 1.95
CA GLN A 769 -18.14 -21.96 2.44
C GLN A 769 -19.62 -21.67 2.72
N THR A 770 -19.94 -20.58 3.40
CA THR A 770 -21.32 -20.17 3.68
C THR A 770 -22.15 -20.07 2.41
N ILE A 771 -21.62 -19.47 1.34
CA ILE A 771 -22.34 -19.39 0.05
C ILE A 771 -22.61 -20.80 -0.50
N ARG A 772 -21.60 -21.69 -0.50
CA ARG A 772 -21.78 -23.06 -0.99
C ARG A 772 -22.81 -23.84 -0.17
N ASP A 773 -22.81 -23.67 1.15
CA ASP A 773 -23.78 -24.31 2.04
C ASP A 773 -25.20 -23.79 1.77
N GLN A 774 -25.40 -22.47 1.65
CA GLN A 774 -26.70 -21.89 1.32
C GLN A 774 -27.20 -22.35 -0.07
N LEU A 775 -26.30 -22.58 -1.02
CA LEU A 775 -26.64 -23.05 -2.36
C LEU A 775 -26.74 -24.59 -2.46
N HIS A 776 -26.37 -25.33 -1.41
CA HIS A 776 -26.08 -26.76 -1.47
C HIS A 776 -25.22 -27.11 -2.69
N ALA A 777 -24.18 -26.31 -2.96
CA ALA A 777 -23.37 -26.45 -4.15
C ALA A 777 -22.61 -27.79 -4.15
N PRO A 778 -22.64 -28.58 -5.25
CA PRO A 778 -21.90 -29.82 -5.32
C PRO A 778 -20.39 -29.59 -5.13
N GLN A 779 -19.72 -30.44 -4.36
CA GLN A 779 -18.29 -30.28 -4.07
C GLN A 779 -17.41 -30.27 -5.34
N SER A 780 -17.85 -30.94 -6.40
CA SER A 780 -17.17 -30.97 -7.70
C SER A 780 -17.18 -29.63 -8.46
N CYS A 781 -17.96 -28.63 -8.03
CA CYS A 781 -17.92 -27.30 -8.63
C CYS A 781 -16.55 -26.63 -8.47
N VAL A 782 -15.90 -26.89 -7.33
CA VAL A 782 -14.60 -26.33 -6.96
C VAL A 782 -13.52 -26.81 -7.93
N SER A 783 -13.43 -28.13 -8.17
CA SER A 783 -12.47 -28.71 -9.10
C SER A 783 -12.81 -28.36 -10.54
N THR A 784 -14.08 -28.46 -10.94
CA THR A 784 -14.49 -28.25 -12.35
C THR A 784 -14.24 -26.82 -12.84
N MET A 785 -14.49 -25.79 -12.00
CA MET A 785 -14.48 -24.40 -12.46
C MET A 785 -13.09 -23.75 -12.52
N LEU A 786 -12.14 -24.20 -11.70
CA LEU A 786 -10.79 -23.61 -11.62
C LEU A 786 -9.64 -24.51 -12.10
N GLN A 787 -9.83 -25.83 -12.21
CA GLN A 787 -8.79 -26.69 -12.78
C GLN A 787 -8.65 -26.51 -14.29
N GLY A 788 -7.51 -26.98 -14.83
CA GLY A 788 -7.19 -26.82 -16.25
C GLY A 788 -7.12 -25.35 -16.64
N THR A 789 -7.84 -24.95 -17.69
CA THR A 789 -7.95 -23.54 -18.12
C THR A 789 -8.96 -22.74 -17.30
N GLY A 790 -9.69 -23.36 -16.37
CA GLY A 790 -10.87 -22.77 -15.73
C GLY A 790 -12.03 -22.60 -16.70
N THR A 791 -13.25 -22.89 -16.27
CA THR A 791 -14.43 -22.81 -17.14
C THR A 791 -15.67 -22.51 -16.32
N PHE A 792 -16.45 -21.53 -16.76
CA PHE A 792 -17.76 -21.28 -16.16
C PHE A 792 -18.79 -22.29 -16.69
N VAL A 793 -19.31 -23.13 -15.80
CA VAL A 793 -20.25 -24.21 -16.11
C VAL A 793 -21.56 -24.06 -15.35
N CYS A 794 -22.64 -24.68 -15.86
CA CYS A 794 -23.89 -24.84 -15.12
C CYS A 794 -23.72 -25.87 -14.00
N ALA A 795 -23.30 -25.42 -12.82
CA ALA A 795 -23.14 -26.27 -11.64
C ALA A 795 -24.47 -26.63 -10.98
N LEU A 796 -25.40 -25.69 -10.94
CA LEU A 796 -26.72 -25.85 -10.34
C LEU A 796 -27.74 -26.01 -11.47
N LYS A 797 -28.05 -27.26 -11.81
CA LYS A 797 -29.00 -27.61 -12.88
C LYS A 797 -30.44 -27.30 -12.48
N ALA A 798 -31.33 -27.21 -13.46
CA ALA A 798 -32.77 -27.09 -13.21
C ALA A 798 -33.26 -28.24 -12.30
N GLY A 799 -34.07 -27.92 -11.30
CA GLY A 799 -34.52 -28.84 -10.26
C GLY A 799 -33.57 -29.00 -9.06
N HIS A 800 -32.34 -28.46 -9.11
CA HIS A 800 -31.45 -28.44 -7.95
C HIS A 800 -32.08 -27.65 -6.79
N ARG A 801 -32.10 -28.22 -5.58
CA ARG A 801 -32.69 -27.58 -4.41
C ARG A 801 -31.62 -26.90 -3.56
N ILE A 802 -31.72 -25.58 -3.42
CA ILE A 802 -30.84 -24.79 -2.56
C ILE A 802 -31.28 -24.87 -1.08
N GLY A 803 -30.39 -24.47 -0.18
CA GLY A 803 -30.63 -24.40 1.25
C GLY A 803 -31.29 -23.09 1.69
N THR A 804 -31.13 -22.77 2.97
CA THR A 804 -31.66 -21.54 3.56
C THR A 804 -30.73 -20.36 3.28
N VAL A 805 -31.28 -19.30 2.68
CA VAL A 805 -30.52 -18.10 2.32
C VAL A 805 -30.49 -17.12 3.49
N THR A 806 -29.30 -16.64 3.86
CA THR A 806 -29.11 -15.62 4.89
C THR A 806 -28.16 -14.53 4.40
N PRO A 807 -28.34 -13.26 4.80
CA PRO A 807 -27.44 -12.18 4.42
C PRO A 807 -25.97 -12.50 4.77
N LEU A 808 -25.08 -12.36 3.77
CA LEU A 808 -23.67 -12.70 3.92
C LEU A 808 -22.84 -11.70 4.73
N PHE A 809 -23.16 -10.41 4.61
CA PHE A 809 -22.36 -9.33 5.19
C PHE A 809 -23.24 -8.41 6.02
N GLN A 810 -22.62 -7.83 7.06
CA GLN A 810 -23.22 -6.78 7.86
C GLN A 810 -22.58 -5.44 7.51
N LYS A 811 -23.36 -4.38 7.67
CA LYS A 811 -22.87 -3.01 7.51
C LYS A 811 -21.92 -2.67 8.65
N LEU A 812 -20.80 -2.03 8.33
CA LEU A 812 -19.94 -1.42 9.34
C LEU A 812 -20.47 -0.01 9.62
N GLU A 813 -20.94 0.20 10.84
CA GLU A 813 -21.53 1.48 11.26
C GLU A 813 -20.46 2.51 11.64
N THR A 814 -20.73 3.78 11.35
CA THR A 814 -19.78 4.87 11.58
C THR A 814 -19.33 4.93 13.05
N ASP A 815 -20.27 4.82 14.00
CA ASP A 815 -19.98 4.89 15.43
C ASP A 815 -19.06 3.74 15.90
N GLN A 816 -19.29 2.52 15.40
CA GLN A 816 -18.42 1.37 15.68
C GLN A 816 -17.00 1.62 15.17
N ILE A 817 -16.88 2.16 13.96
CA ILE A 817 -15.60 2.41 13.29
C ILE A 817 -14.84 3.56 13.95
N GLU A 818 -15.52 4.63 14.36
CA GLU A 818 -14.90 5.72 15.12
C GLU A 818 -14.39 5.24 16.48
N ALA A 819 -15.16 4.40 17.18
CA ALA A 819 -14.74 3.80 18.45
C ALA A 819 -13.48 2.94 18.29
N LEU A 820 -13.42 2.10 17.25
CA LEU A 820 -12.25 1.28 16.93
C LEU A 820 -11.05 2.15 16.51
N LYS A 821 -11.25 3.15 15.65
CA LYS A 821 -10.21 4.09 15.26
C LYS A 821 -9.60 4.79 16.47
N LYS A 822 -10.42 5.24 17.41
CA LYS A 822 -9.97 5.83 18.68
C LYS A 822 -9.21 4.82 19.54
N ARG A 823 -9.70 3.58 19.66
CA ARG A 823 -9.06 2.50 20.43
C ARG A 823 -7.64 2.21 19.94
N PHE A 824 -7.41 2.25 18.63
CA PHE A 824 -6.14 1.89 18.00
C PHE A 824 -5.31 3.08 17.49
N GLY A 825 -5.74 4.31 17.78
CA GLY A 825 -5.06 5.56 17.39
C GLY A 825 -3.86 5.95 18.27
N GLY A 826 -3.56 5.16 19.31
CA GLY A 826 -2.54 5.46 20.31
C GLY A 826 -3.08 6.19 21.55
N GLN A 827 -2.32 6.17 22.64
CA GLN A 827 -2.67 6.93 23.83
C GLN A 827 -2.47 8.43 23.57
N GLN A 828 -3.55 9.20 23.50
CA GLN A 828 -3.49 10.65 23.72
C GLN A 828 -3.03 10.88 25.17
N LYS A 829 -1.74 11.07 25.39
CA LYS A 829 -1.29 11.69 26.64
C LYS A 829 -1.85 13.11 26.66
N THR A 830 -2.87 13.36 27.46
CA THR A 830 -3.08 14.68 28.05
C THR A 830 -1.75 15.08 28.68
N ALA A 831 -1.19 16.21 28.26
CA ALA A 831 0.03 16.76 28.80
C ALA A 831 -0.18 17.12 30.29
N GLN A 832 0.01 16.14 31.16
CA GLN A 832 0.30 16.37 32.57
C GLN A 832 1.80 16.54 32.70
N ASN A 833 2.17 17.70 33.27
CA ASN A 833 3.51 18.13 33.61
C ASN A 833 4.37 16.97 34.13
N ALA A 834 5.37 16.56 33.34
CA ALA A 834 6.51 15.84 33.88
C ALA A 834 7.34 16.84 34.68
N ALA A 835 7.22 16.73 36.00
CA ALA A 835 8.08 17.39 36.96
C ALA A 835 9.55 16.99 36.70
N THR A 836 10.39 17.99 36.45
CA THR A 836 11.84 17.92 36.51
C THR A 836 12.31 18.23 37.93
N VAL A 837 13.13 17.36 38.51
CA VAL A 837 13.85 17.53 39.80
C VAL A 837 15.26 16.92 39.60
N PRO A 838 16.34 17.52 40.14
CA PRO A 838 17.45 18.05 39.33
C PRO A 838 18.86 17.51 39.69
N ALA A 839 19.86 17.88 38.90
CA ALA A 839 21.29 17.71 39.22
C ALA A 839 21.92 19.01 39.80
N PRO A 840 23.04 18.91 40.56
CA PRO A 840 23.46 19.86 41.61
C PRO A 840 24.29 21.08 41.13
N ALA A 841 24.44 22.04 42.04
CA ALA A 841 24.83 23.44 41.86
C ALA A 841 26.34 23.78 42.02
N ALA A 842 26.78 24.91 41.43
CA ALA A 842 27.50 26.07 42.04
C ALA A 842 28.19 26.98 40.96
N PRO A 843 28.61 28.25 41.22
CA PRO A 843 27.86 29.38 41.80
C PRO A 843 28.05 30.75 41.06
N ALA A 844 27.13 31.68 41.41
CA ALA A 844 27.23 33.15 41.55
C ALA A 844 27.42 34.10 40.33
N ALA A 845 26.36 34.86 40.03
CA ALA A 845 26.32 36.32 40.20
C ALA A 845 24.86 36.83 40.18
N GLU A 846 24.48 37.60 41.19
CA GLU A 846 23.16 38.19 41.43
C GLU A 846 22.83 39.30 40.43
N VAL A 847 21.60 39.32 39.87
CA VAL A 847 20.79 40.56 39.72
C VAL A 847 19.28 40.21 39.74
N ALA A 848 18.60 40.74 40.75
CA ALA A 848 17.17 41.08 40.93
C ALA A 848 16.05 40.32 40.19
N MET A 849 15.17 39.68 40.98
CA MET A 849 13.81 39.25 40.62
C MET A 849 12.81 40.42 40.51
N VAL A 850 11.87 40.32 39.57
CA VAL A 850 10.49 40.82 39.73
C VAL A 850 9.53 39.70 39.33
N ASN A 851 8.87 39.10 40.34
CA ASN A 851 7.73 38.19 40.18
C ASN A 851 6.42 38.99 40.14
N GLY A 852 5.41 38.49 39.43
CA GLY A 852 4.03 38.93 39.62
C GLY A 852 3.00 38.33 38.65
N VAL A 853 2.71 37.03 38.76
CA VAL A 853 1.43 36.47 38.28
C VAL A 853 0.50 36.40 39.50
N ASP A 854 -0.63 37.11 39.46
CA ASP A 854 -1.67 37.10 40.51
C ASP A 854 -2.79 36.11 40.12
N PRO A 855 -2.84 34.90 40.73
CA PRO A 855 -3.77 33.85 40.34
C PRO A 855 -5.24 34.19 40.64
N GLU A 856 -5.49 35.00 41.67
CA GLU A 856 -6.84 35.42 42.09
C GLU A 856 -7.44 36.38 41.05
N LYS A 857 -6.60 37.28 40.53
CA LYS A 857 -6.96 38.23 39.48
C LYS A 857 -7.21 37.54 38.14
N ALA A 858 -6.39 36.55 37.77
CA ALA A 858 -6.62 35.75 36.57
C ALA A 858 -7.97 35.03 36.62
N LYS A 859 -8.29 34.38 37.75
CA LYS A 859 -9.57 33.66 37.93
C LYS A 859 -10.79 34.59 37.81
N ARG A 860 -10.75 35.79 38.40
CA ARG A 860 -11.82 36.79 38.28
C ARG A 860 -11.99 37.28 36.85
N LEU A 861 -10.89 37.51 36.14
CA LEU A 861 -10.91 37.94 34.73
C LEU A 861 -11.42 36.83 33.81
N THR A 862 -11.11 35.55 34.07
CA THR A 862 -11.66 34.41 33.32
C THR A 862 -13.18 34.37 33.42
N GLN A 863 -13.72 34.56 34.62
CA GLN A 863 -15.16 34.58 34.84
C GLN A 863 -15.83 35.78 34.14
N ALA A 864 -15.24 36.97 34.24
CA ALA A 864 -15.74 38.17 33.55
C ALA A 864 -15.72 38.04 32.01
N VAL A 865 -14.70 37.37 31.45
CA VAL A 865 -14.63 37.07 30.00
C VAL A 865 -15.76 36.12 29.57
N ALA A 866 -16.07 35.11 30.39
CA ALA A 866 -17.14 34.17 30.10
C ALA A 866 -18.52 34.87 30.11
N GLU A 867 -18.81 35.63 31.17
CA GLU A 867 -20.08 36.36 31.33
C GLU A 867 -20.30 37.39 30.22
N GLN A 868 -19.25 38.15 29.87
CA GLN A 868 -19.32 39.12 28.78
C GLN A 868 -19.43 38.44 27.40
N GLY A 869 -18.85 37.26 27.23
CA GLY A 869 -18.99 36.42 26.03
C GLY A 869 -20.43 35.94 25.83
N ASP A 870 -21.10 35.53 26.91
CA ASP A 870 -22.50 35.11 26.88
C ASP A 870 -23.44 36.28 26.58
N LYS A 871 -23.15 37.47 27.13
CA LYS A 871 -23.91 38.68 26.82
C LYS A 871 -23.82 39.07 25.33
N VAL A 872 -22.63 38.97 24.72
CA VAL A 872 -22.45 39.21 23.28
C VAL A 872 -23.20 38.16 22.44
N ARG A 873 -23.20 36.89 22.85
CA ARG A 873 -23.94 35.82 22.17
C ARG A 873 -25.45 36.04 22.24
N ALA A 874 -25.98 36.41 23.41
CA ALA A 874 -27.38 36.73 23.61
C ALA A 874 -27.82 37.93 22.75
N LEU A 875 -27.03 39.01 22.72
CA LEU A 875 -27.33 40.19 21.90
C LEU A 875 -27.32 39.88 20.39
N LYS A 876 -26.40 39.01 19.94
CA LYS A 876 -26.39 38.54 18.53
C LYS A 876 -27.59 37.65 18.21
N ALA A 877 -27.98 36.76 19.12
CA ALA A 877 -29.15 35.91 18.94
C ALA A 877 -30.46 36.71 18.89
N GLN A 878 -30.55 37.80 19.66
CA GLN A 878 -31.70 38.73 19.66
C GLN A 878 -31.68 39.74 18.51
N LYS A 879 -30.71 39.65 17.58
CA LYS A 879 -30.52 40.60 16.46
C LYS A 879 -30.46 42.07 16.92
N ALA A 880 -29.85 42.34 18.07
CA ALA A 880 -29.67 43.69 18.58
C ALA A 880 -28.85 44.55 17.61
N GLU A 881 -29.01 45.88 17.69
CA GLU A 881 -28.35 46.81 16.78
C GLU A 881 -26.83 46.59 16.72
N LYS A 882 -26.28 46.65 15.50
CA LYS A 882 -24.88 46.36 15.22
C LYS A 882 -23.92 47.24 16.04
N ALA A 883 -24.30 48.48 16.34
CA ALA A 883 -23.52 49.39 17.18
C ALA A 883 -23.40 48.88 18.62
N VAL A 884 -24.50 48.38 19.18
CA VAL A 884 -24.57 47.83 20.55
C VAL A 884 -23.75 46.54 20.66
N VAL A 885 -23.89 45.63 19.70
CA VAL A 885 -23.09 44.40 19.65
C VAL A 885 -21.60 44.71 19.53
N THR A 886 -21.24 45.71 18.71
CA THR A 886 -19.82 46.10 18.51
C THR A 886 -19.22 46.68 19.79
N ALA A 887 -19.97 47.49 20.55
CA ALA A 887 -19.52 48.04 21.83
C ALA A 887 -19.27 46.95 22.88
N GLU A 888 -20.16 45.95 22.98
CA GLU A 888 -20.00 44.86 23.95
C GLU A 888 -18.90 43.86 23.54
N VAL A 889 -18.64 43.68 22.24
CA VAL A 889 -17.48 42.92 21.73
C VAL A 889 -16.16 43.63 22.07
N ALA A 890 -16.10 44.96 22.00
CA ALA A 890 -14.91 45.71 22.38
C ALA A 890 -14.56 45.51 23.87
N LYS A 891 -15.57 45.51 24.75
CA LYS A 891 -15.39 45.19 26.18
C LYS A 891 -14.87 43.77 26.41
N LEU A 892 -15.39 42.79 25.65
CA LEU A 892 -14.93 41.41 25.72
C LEU A 892 -13.45 41.28 25.31
N LEU A 893 -13.03 41.98 24.27
CA LEU A 893 -11.63 41.97 23.81
C LEU A 893 -10.70 42.62 24.84
N ASP A 894 -11.12 43.70 25.48
CA ASP A 894 -10.34 44.33 26.55
C ASP A 894 -10.18 43.41 27.77
N LEU A 895 -11.26 42.74 28.21
CA LEU A 895 -11.19 41.76 29.29
C LEU A 895 -10.25 40.59 28.97
N LYS A 896 -10.25 40.09 27.73
CA LYS A 896 -9.31 39.05 27.28
C LYS A 896 -7.86 39.53 27.27
N LYS A 897 -7.63 40.80 26.92
CA LYS A 897 -6.29 41.41 26.97
C LYS A 897 -5.79 41.53 28.42
N GLN A 898 -6.66 41.93 29.34
CA GLN A 898 -6.34 42.00 30.77
C GLN A 898 -6.07 40.60 31.35
N LEU A 899 -6.83 39.58 30.94
CA LEU A 899 -6.58 38.19 31.34
C LEU A 899 -5.22 37.68 30.83
N ALA A 900 -4.88 37.93 29.57
CA ALA A 900 -3.59 37.54 28.99
C ALA A 900 -2.42 38.16 29.77
N LEU A 901 -2.51 39.46 30.09
CA LEU A 901 -1.54 40.16 30.92
C LEU A 901 -1.45 39.60 32.35
N ALA A 902 -2.58 39.24 32.95
CA ALA A 902 -2.61 38.64 34.29
C ALA A 902 -2.04 37.20 34.32
N GLU A 903 -2.12 36.47 33.22
CA GLU A 903 -1.54 35.12 33.05
C GLU A 903 -0.07 35.14 32.58
N GLY A 904 0.54 36.32 32.44
CA GLY A 904 1.92 36.47 31.98
C GLY A 904 2.12 36.17 30.48
N LYS A 905 1.05 36.15 29.69
CA LYS A 905 1.09 35.95 28.23
C LYS A 905 1.10 37.31 27.51
N SER A 906 1.95 37.45 26.50
CA SER A 906 1.95 38.65 25.65
C SER A 906 0.59 38.80 24.95
N PRO A 907 -0.12 39.93 25.10
CA PRO A 907 -1.40 40.12 24.43
C PRO A 907 -1.17 40.27 22.92
N GLU A 908 -1.80 39.41 22.11
CA GLU A 908 -1.78 39.52 20.65
C GLU A 908 -2.30 40.91 20.21
N PRO A 909 -1.68 41.55 19.21
CA PRO A 909 -2.14 42.84 18.71
C PRO A 909 -3.50 42.68 18.03
N ALA A 910 -4.46 43.53 18.39
CA ALA A 910 -5.74 43.59 17.70
C ALA A 910 -5.55 43.94 16.21
N PRO A 911 -6.32 43.34 15.29
CA PRO A 911 -6.14 43.53 13.87
C PRO A 911 -6.36 44.99 13.50
N GLN A 912 -5.32 45.65 12.99
CA GLN A 912 -5.42 46.98 12.41
C GLN A 912 -6.33 46.90 11.17
N LYS A 913 -7.41 47.67 11.17
CA LYS A 913 -8.15 48.01 9.95
C LYS A 913 -7.24 48.84 9.05
N GLY A 914 -6.53 48.17 8.15
CA GLY A 914 -5.80 48.79 7.06
C GLY A 914 -6.75 49.30 5.98
N LYS A 915 -6.72 50.63 5.79
CA LYS A 915 -7.41 51.37 4.74
C LYS A 915 -6.93 50.96 3.34
N LYS A 916 -7.85 51.05 2.38
CA LYS A 916 -7.63 51.06 0.93
C LYS A 916 -6.27 51.66 0.53
N LYS A 917 -5.48 50.88 -0.20
CA LYS A 917 -4.97 51.27 -1.52
C LYS A 917 -4.73 50.02 -2.34
#